data_AF-A0A496W1H0-F1
#
_entry.id   AF-A0A496W1H0-F1
#
_cell.length_a   1.000
_cell.length_b   1.000
_cell.length_c   1.000
_cell.angle_alpha   90.00
_cell.angle_beta   90.00
_cell.angle_gamma   90.00
#
_symmetry.space_group_name_H-M   'P 1'
#
loop_
_entity.id
_entity.type
_entity.pdbx_description
1 polymer ?
#
loop_
_entity_poly.entity_id
_entity_poly.type
_entity_poly.pdbx_seq_one_letter_code
_entity_poly.pdbx_strand_id
1 'polypeptide(L)'
;MVNFYYEALKEQGQSADDLRDQVSESLNLFGRYLHTAIRALKNKEVKCRWEQVSGYEYQLTPKSKVYQWQLCTEILIQGDEPGWFWITKDLDDEQPPCSDFQPDFEETIRIGKGIHAQKIQCSSEQLQRQGSRWRLFLGTEFEAKQINWSGYRLEIEPIQAVPCEPQNLRFKGEEIAFSIVNTQPLQLKVRAELHQGDTLQINDNEYAIELIRTFDKKQLPAKVYQYAEGRYWTCNQPKLTLELCEIQDITSEYLSTLTPDKLTGENWDIEGYEAWQVTSNNIHWTMEKRITQTIKPKDERLPELTFDLTITEPDKKWIQLLEDTEENDDRAESGQSTLEHFFSDNVSILDANDPKKAYRILKANYEEKRLLLAKDKSANSVYPPKDTHLKVKVELGSLRKQQDAITKLRKTPPPQLKGLIQLVNARQQVQWPIFPPKPVENWTVLTDLAYDGCDSQRQFVQKALATPDFAILDGPPGTGKTTTILELIIQLVERDQRVLLCGSTHAAINNVLERISEQKLLDKIFPLRIGDENRAIGVEEFQYDNVLKQFQKNGIDSEQLLVDTANLVCGTTMGILRLFREEKVNLDRGIPPFDVLIVDECSKTPFQEFIVPAIYAKRWILVGDVRQLSPFT
;
A
#
# COMPACT_ATOMS: atom_id res chain seq x y z
N MET A 1 -36.18 34.37 30.37
CA MET A 1 -35.83 33.13 31.08
C MET A 1 -34.33 32.94 30.89
N VAL A 2 -33.55 32.89 31.97
CA VAL A 2 -32.07 32.84 31.88
C VAL A 2 -31.65 31.54 31.19
N ASN A 3 -30.82 31.62 30.15
CA ASN A 3 -30.26 30.43 29.51
C ASN A 3 -29.01 30.00 30.27
N PHE A 4 -29.17 29.00 31.15
CA PHE A 4 -28.11 28.50 32.02
C PHE A 4 -26.85 28.00 31.28
N TYR A 5 -26.98 27.57 30.02
CA TYR A 5 -25.83 27.16 29.22
C TYR A 5 -24.91 28.35 28.89
N TYR A 6 -25.49 29.48 28.49
CA TYR A 6 -24.71 30.68 28.17
C TYR A 6 -24.17 31.36 29.42
N GLU A 7 -24.86 31.24 30.55
CA GLU A 7 -24.32 31.66 31.85
C GLU A 7 -23.04 30.90 32.23
N ALA A 8 -22.96 29.62 31.90
CA ALA A 8 -21.77 28.81 32.15
C ALA A 8 -20.62 29.08 31.15
N LEU A 9 -20.91 29.69 30.00
CA LEU A 9 -19.96 29.92 28.91
C LEU A 9 -19.41 31.35 28.85
N LYS A 10 -20.12 32.32 29.42
CA LYS A 10 -19.74 33.74 29.35
C LYS A 10 -18.36 34.00 29.95
N GLU A 11 -17.61 34.91 29.33
CA GLU A 11 -16.34 35.38 29.87
C GLU A 11 -16.55 36.52 30.87
N GLN A 12 -15.52 36.82 31.68
CA GLN A 12 -15.60 37.91 32.65
C GLN A 12 -15.87 39.23 31.93
N GLY A 13 -16.98 39.90 32.29
CA GLY A 13 -17.41 41.15 31.68
C GLY A 13 -18.36 41.01 30.48
N GLN A 14 -18.71 39.79 30.06
CA GLN A 14 -19.69 39.53 29.00
C GLN A 14 -21.06 39.13 29.58
N SER A 15 -22.16 39.60 28.98
CA SER A 15 -23.51 39.14 29.29
C SER A 15 -23.82 37.80 28.60
N ALA A 16 -24.53 36.90 29.29
CA ALA A 16 -24.97 35.63 28.72
C ALA A 16 -25.96 35.81 27.56
N ASP A 17 -26.82 36.84 27.63
CA ASP A 17 -27.77 37.16 26.57
C ASP A 17 -27.03 37.66 25.31
N ASP A 18 -26.01 38.50 25.48
CA ASP A 18 -25.21 39.01 24.35
C ASP A 18 -24.47 37.88 23.64
N LEU A 19 -23.86 36.96 24.39
CA LEU A 19 -23.19 35.79 23.83
C LEU A 19 -24.18 34.89 23.07
N ARG A 20 -25.38 34.67 23.62
CA ARG A 20 -26.44 33.88 22.95
C ARG A 20 -26.86 34.50 21.63
N ASP A 21 -27.10 35.81 21.63
CA ASP A 21 -27.62 36.52 20.47
C ASP A 21 -26.57 36.54 19.35
N GLN A 22 -25.29 36.74 19.70
CA GLN A 22 -24.17 36.63 18.77
C GLN A 22 -24.03 35.23 18.15
N VAL A 23 -23.99 34.18 18.97
CA VAL A 23 -23.93 32.79 18.48
C VAL A 23 -25.12 32.47 17.59
N SER A 24 -26.30 32.95 17.97
CA SER A 24 -27.53 32.77 17.20
C SER A 24 -27.46 33.47 15.85
N GLU A 25 -26.91 34.67 15.78
CA GLU A 25 -26.72 35.42 14.53
C GLU A 25 -25.77 34.70 13.57
N SER A 26 -24.58 34.32 14.04
CA SER A 26 -23.59 33.59 13.24
C SER A 26 -24.13 32.27 12.69
N LEU A 27 -24.82 31.49 13.53
CA LEU A 27 -25.38 30.20 13.13
C LEU A 27 -26.66 30.32 12.27
N ASN A 28 -27.35 31.47 12.27
CA ASN A 28 -28.59 31.67 11.52
C ASN A 28 -28.37 31.57 10.01
N LEU A 29 -27.20 31.99 9.51
CA LEU A 29 -26.85 31.92 8.10
C LEU A 29 -26.92 30.47 7.59
N PHE A 30 -26.24 29.56 8.30
CA PHE A 30 -26.23 28.13 8.01
C PHE A 30 -27.61 27.50 8.20
N GLY A 31 -28.33 27.90 9.27
CA GLY A 31 -29.70 27.43 9.52
C GLY A 31 -30.69 27.80 8.41
N ARG A 32 -30.60 29.02 7.87
CA ARG A 32 -31.41 29.49 6.73
C ARG A 32 -31.07 28.75 5.44
N TYR A 33 -29.78 28.58 5.15
CA TYR A 33 -29.33 27.80 4.00
C TYR A 33 -29.91 26.38 4.03
N LEU A 34 -29.77 25.68 5.15
CA LEU A 34 -30.30 24.32 5.31
C LEU A 34 -31.83 24.28 5.20
N HIS A 35 -32.53 25.26 5.76
CA HIS A 35 -33.98 25.33 5.64
C HIS A 35 -34.44 25.47 4.18
N THR A 36 -33.78 26.35 3.42
CA THR A 36 -34.05 26.55 1.99
C THR A 36 -33.72 25.30 1.18
N ALA A 37 -32.56 24.68 1.41
CA ALA A 37 -32.15 23.45 0.74
C ALA A 37 -33.12 22.29 1.02
N ILE A 38 -33.49 22.06 2.28
CA ILE A 38 -34.48 21.05 2.68
C ILE A 38 -35.82 21.31 1.99
N ARG A 39 -36.28 22.57 1.93
CA ARG A 39 -37.54 22.93 1.28
C ARG A 39 -37.49 22.65 -0.23
N ALA A 40 -36.39 22.99 -0.90
CA ALA A 40 -36.20 22.77 -2.33
C ALA A 40 -36.15 21.28 -2.69
N LEU A 41 -35.54 20.46 -1.83
CA LEU A 41 -35.31 19.03 -2.11
C LEU A 41 -36.38 18.08 -1.58
N LYS A 42 -37.33 18.54 -0.73
CA LYS A 42 -38.31 17.70 0.01
C LYS A 42 -39.11 16.70 -0.82
N ASN A 43 -39.34 17.03 -2.09
CA ASN A 43 -40.08 16.19 -3.04
C ASN A 43 -39.29 15.95 -4.33
N LYS A 44 -37.98 16.27 -4.33
CA LYS A 44 -37.15 16.02 -5.50
C LYS A 44 -36.89 14.53 -5.60
N GLU A 45 -37.00 14.03 -6.82
CA GLU A 45 -36.74 12.64 -7.16
C GLU A 45 -35.74 12.62 -8.30
N VAL A 46 -34.91 11.60 -8.32
CA VAL A 46 -33.88 11.41 -9.33
C VAL A 46 -34.11 10.07 -9.99
N LYS A 47 -33.99 10.04 -11.31
CA LYS A 47 -34.12 8.84 -12.13
C LYS A 47 -32.77 8.49 -12.75
N CYS A 48 -32.58 7.22 -13.04
CA CYS A 48 -31.46 6.76 -13.86
C CYS A 48 -31.88 5.56 -14.70
N ARG A 49 -31.13 5.34 -15.79
CA ARG A 49 -31.18 4.10 -16.54
C ARG A 49 -30.28 3.06 -15.87
N TRP A 50 -30.47 1.80 -16.23
CA TRP A 50 -29.60 0.73 -15.76
C TRP A 50 -29.43 -0.35 -16.82
N GLU A 51 -28.30 -1.04 -16.78
CA GLU A 51 -27.99 -2.18 -17.64
C GLU A 51 -27.53 -3.38 -16.81
N GLN A 52 -27.73 -4.59 -17.34
CA GLN A 52 -27.25 -5.82 -16.71
C GLN A 52 -25.72 -5.89 -16.86
N VAL A 53 -25.01 -6.06 -15.74
CA VAL A 53 -23.59 -6.44 -15.79
C VAL A 53 -23.54 -7.95 -15.97
N SER A 54 -23.27 -8.41 -17.19
CA SER A 54 -23.00 -9.81 -17.47
C SER A 54 -21.52 -10.10 -17.19
N GLY A 55 -21.21 -10.54 -15.98
CA GLY A 55 -19.85 -10.99 -15.63
C GLY A 55 -19.83 -12.50 -15.47
N TYR A 56 -19.73 -13.24 -16.57
CA TYR A 56 -19.35 -14.66 -16.44
C TYR A 56 -17.94 -14.70 -15.88
N GLU A 57 -17.73 -15.49 -14.82
CA GLU A 57 -16.37 -15.77 -14.34
C GLU A 57 -15.83 -16.96 -15.12
N TYR A 58 -14.68 -16.76 -15.74
CA TYR A 58 -13.96 -17.78 -16.48
C TYR A 58 -12.73 -18.16 -15.68
N GLN A 59 -12.57 -19.45 -15.45
CA GLN A 59 -11.41 -20.02 -14.79
C GLN A 59 -10.69 -20.96 -15.76
N LEU A 60 -9.43 -20.67 -16.09
CA LEU A 60 -8.54 -21.61 -16.77
C LEU A 60 -7.71 -22.36 -15.73
N THR A 61 -7.81 -23.68 -15.80
CA THR A 61 -6.99 -24.60 -15.00
C THR A 61 -6.03 -25.31 -15.94
N PRO A 62 -4.70 -25.19 -15.78
CA PRO A 62 -3.73 -25.89 -16.61
C PRO A 62 -3.84 -27.40 -16.37
N LYS A 63 -3.91 -28.19 -17.46
CA LYS A 63 -3.95 -29.66 -17.40
C LYS A 63 -2.63 -30.29 -16.95
N SER A 64 -1.55 -29.53 -17.05
CA SER A 64 -0.20 -29.96 -16.73
C SER A 64 0.55 -28.82 -16.07
N LYS A 65 1.42 -29.16 -15.14
CA LYS A 65 2.40 -28.22 -14.58
C LYS A 65 3.51 -27.94 -15.57
N VAL A 66 4.09 -26.74 -15.47
CA VAL A 66 5.25 -26.31 -16.25
C VAL A 66 6.48 -26.42 -15.37
N TYR A 67 7.48 -27.17 -15.84
CA TYR A 67 8.75 -27.35 -15.14
C TYR A 67 9.89 -26.75 -15.95
N GLN A 68 10.78 -26.03 -15.27
CA GLN A 68 12.01 -25.51 -15.83
C GLN A 68 13.18 -26.44 -15.48
N TRP A 69 13.92 -26.83 -16.52
CA TRP A 69 15.22 -27.48 -16.46
C TRP A 69 16.28 -26.38 -16.57
N GLN A 70 17.02 -26.18 -15.48
CA GLN A 70 18.16 -25.29 -15.40
C GLN A 70 19.44 -26.11 -15.60
N LEU A 71 20.16 -25.86 -16.69
CA LEU A 71 21.47 -26.48 -16.88
C LEU A 71 22.49 -25.84 -15.94
N CYS A 72 23.34 -26.68 -15.34
CA CYS A 72 24.43 -26.25 -14.49
C CYS A 72 25.77 -26.65 -15.11
N THR A 73 26.80 -25.88 -14.78
CA THR A 73 28.18 -26.17 -15.13
C THR A 73 29.00 -26.22 -13.84
N GLU A 74 29.90 -27.19 -13.74
CA GLU A 74 30.88 -27.25 -12.66
C GLU A 74 32.22 -26.73 -13.15
N ILE A 75 32.78 -25.81 -12.37
CA ILE A 75 33.95 -25.03 -12.73
C ILE A 75 34.92 -24.97 -11.55
N LEU A 76 36.18 -24.73 -11.89
CA LEU A 76 37.24 -24.37 -10.98
C LEU A 76 37.54 -22.88 -11.16
N ILE A 77 37.55 -22.10 -10.08
CA ILE A 77 37.98 -20.71 -10.13
C ILE A 77 39.51 -20.67 -10.08
N GLN A 78 40.11 -20.12 -11.13
CA GLN A 78 41.54 -19.92 -11.19
C GLN A 78 41.88 -18.58 -10.54
N GLY A 79 42.80 -18.62 -9.57
CA GLY A 79 43.49 -17.44 -9.08
C GLY A 79 44.76 -17.85 -8.35
N ASP A 80 45.65 -16.88 -8.20
CA ASP A 80 46.95 -17.10 -7.61
C ASP A 80 46.88 -17.03 -6.07
N GLU A 81 47.87 -17.65 -5.41
CA GLU A 81 47.98 -17.65 -3.96
C GLU A 81 48.15 -16.21 -3.39
N PRO A 82 47.66 -15.94 -2.17
CA PRO A 82 47.87 -14.64 -1.52
C PRO A 82 49.37 -14.30 -1.37
N GLY A 83 49.74 -13.04 -1.61
CA GLY A 83 51.11 -12.53 -1.43
C GLY A 83 51.93 -12.34 -2.71
N TRP A 84 51.33 -12.63 -3.87
CA TRP A 84 51.85 -12.25 -5.19
C TRP A 84 51.40 -10.85 -5.59
N PHE A 85 52.26 -10.13 -6.31
CA PHE A 85 52.01 -8.79 -6.84
C PHE A 85 52.34 -8.75 -8.32
N TRP A 86 51.48 -8.13 -9.14
CA TRP A 86 51.80 -7.74 -10.51
C TRP A 86 52.79 -6.59 -10.52
N ILE A 87 53.85 -6.69 -11.33
CA ILE A 87 54.67 -5.53 -11.68
C ILE A 87 53.96 -4.80 -12.83
N THR A 88 53.31 -3.70 -12.51
CA THR A 88 52.41 -3.00 -13.43
C THR A 88 53.14 -1.97 -14.29
N LYS A 89 54.18 -1.33 -13.74
CA LYS A 89 54.87 -0.23 -14.40
C LYS A 89 56.32 -0.12 -13.91
N ASP A 90 57.25 0.09 -14.82
CA ASP A 90 58.51 0.74 -14.53
C ASP A 90 58.27 2.26 -14.57
N LEU A 91 58.54 2.94 -13.47
CA LEU A 91 58.32 4.38 -13.31
C LEU A 91 59.32 5.22 -14.11
N ASP A 92 60.44 4.65 -14.55
CA ASP A 92 61.40 5.32 -15.41
C ASP A 92 60.97 5.31 -16.89
N ASP A 93 60.43 4.18 -17.37
CA ASP A 93 59.99 4.02 -18.77
C ASP A 93 58.47 4.21 -18.98
N GLU A 94 57.74 4.41 -17.90
CA GLU A 94 56.28 4.48 -17.83
C GLU A 94 55.50 3.31 -18.46
N GLN A 95 56.14 2.16 -18.63
CA GLN A 95 55.55 0.94 -19.18
C GLN A 95 55.88 -0.27 -18.32
N PRO A 96 55.12 -1.38 -18.39
CA PRO A 96 55.51 -2.62 -17.72
C PRO A 96 56.90 -3.07 -18.20
N PRO A 97 57.72 -3.70 -17.32
CA PRO A 97 59.03 -4.17 -17.72
C PRO A 97 58.97 -5.13 -18.92
N CYS A 98 59.86 -4.92 -19.88
CA CYS A 98 59.98 -5.71 -21.09
C CYS A 98 60.47 -7.14 -20.81
N SER A 99 60.53 -7.96 -21.87
CA SER A 99 60.86 -9.40 -21.77
C SER A 99 62.26 -9.71 -21.24
N ASP A 100 63.16 -8.74 -21.30
CA ASP A 100 64.56 -8.74 -20.84
C ASP A 100 64.73 -8.15 -19.43
N PHE A 101 63.64 -7.89 -18.69
CA PHE A 101 63.70 -7.53 -17.28
C PHE A 101 64.44 -8.60 -16.45
N GLN A 102 65.65 -8.28 -16.01
CA GLN A 102 66.54 -9.15 -15.26
C GLN A 102 67.15 -8.38 -14.08
N PRO A 103 66.45 -8.29 -12.94
CA PRO A 103 67.02 -7.68 -11.75
C PRO A 103 68.15 -8.55 -11.19
N ASP A 104 69.12 -7.91 -10.55
CA ASP A 104 70.18 -8.57 -9.79
C ASP A 104 69.62 -9.07 -8.44
N PHE A 105 69.61 -10.40 -8.29
CA PHE A 105 69.11 -11.06 -7.08
C PHE A 105 70.08 -10.96 -5.90
N GLU A 106 71.32 -10.52 -6.11
CA GLU A 106 72.24 -10.17 -5.02
C GLU A 106 71.89 -8.82 -4.38
N GLU A 107 71.07 -7.99 -5.06
CA GLU A 107 70.55 -6.74 -4.50
C GLU A 107 69.20 -6.92 -3.78
N THR A 108 69.06 -6.24 -2.64
CA THR A 108 67.79 -6.17 -1.90
C THR A 108 66.80 -5.20 -2.54
N ILE A 109 65.53 -5.57 -2.60
CA ILE A 109 64.42 -4.66 -2.89
C ILE A 109 64.31 -3.60 -1.79
N ARG A 110 64.25 -2.32 -2.16
CA ARG A 110 64.17 -1.16 -1.25
C ARG A 110 62.82 -0.47 -1.31
N ILE A 111 62.28 -0.15 -0.13
CA ILE A 111 61.01 0.54 0.05
C ILE A 111 61.25 1.82 0.87
N GLY A 112 60.81 2.96 0.34
CA GLY A 112 61.07 4.27 0.95
C GLY A 112 62.47 4.84 0.63
N LYS A 113 62.82 5.98 1.26
CA LYS A 113 64.06 6.74 0.98
C LYS A 113 64.93 6.87 2.24
N GLY A 114 66.25 6.96 2.03
CA GLY A 114 67.22 7.26 3.09
C GLY A 114 67.54 6.08 4.00
N ILE A 115 68.04 6.38 5.21
CA ILE A 115 68.59 5.40 6.16
C ILE A 115 67.49 4.48 6.74
N HIS A 116 66.23 4.92 6.67
CA HIS A 116 65.07 4.16 7.17
C HIS A 116 64.37 3.31 6.10
N ALA A 117 64.96 3.15 4.91
CA ALA A 117 64.36 2.33 3.85
C ALA A 117 64.35 0.85 4.27
N GLN A 118 63.18 0.21 4.15
CA GLN A 118 63.03 -1.23 4.38
C GLN A 118 63.69 -1.98 3.21
N LYS A 119 64.36 -3.10 3.52
CA LYS A 119 65.06 -3.95 2.56
C LYS A 119 64.53 -5.37 2.61
N ILE A 120 64.19 -5.92 1.45
CA ILE A 120 63.70 -7.29 1.30
C ILE A 120 64.65 -8.04 0.37
N GLN A 121 65.15 -9.19 0.81
CA GLN A 121 65.90 -10.09 -0.06
C GLN A 121 64.91 -10.95 -0.85
N CYS A 122 65.08 -11.01 -2.16
CA CYS A 122 64.27 -11.84 -3.05
C CYS A 122 65.14 -12.85 -3.79
N SER A 123 64.57 -14.03 -4.02
CA SER A 123 65.19 -15.10 -4.82
C SER A 123 64.58 -15.17 -6.22
N SER A 124 65.26 -15.86 -7.14
CA SER A 124 64.79 -16.05 -8.52
C SER A 124 63.45 -16.78 -8.63
N GLU A 125 63.08 -17.58 -7.63
CA GLU A 125 61.81 -18.32 -7.60
C GLU A 125 60.60 -17.41 -7.31
N GLN A 126 60.84 -16.27 -6.66
CA GLN A 126 59.82 -15.30 -6.29
C GLN A 126 59.47 -14.33 -7.43
N LEU A 127 60.24 -14.29 -8.52
CA LEU A 127 59.93 -13.50 -9.71
C LEU A 127 59.54 -14.46 -10.85
N GLN A 128 58.33 -14.31 -11.37
CA GLN A 128 57.80 -15.18 -12.41
C GLN A 128 57.20 -14.36 -13.55
N ARG A 129 57.30 -14.87 -14.77
CA ARG A 129 56.67 -14.27 -15.94
C ARG A 129 55.41 -15.06 -16.32
N GLN A 130 54.29 -14.36 -16.42
CA GLN A 130 53.02 -14.94 -16.87
C GLN A 130 52.52 -14.14 -18.08
N GLY A 131 52.67 -14.72 -19.27
CA GLY A 131 52.40 -14.04 -20.54
C GLY A 131 53.33 -12.84 -20.77
N SER A 132 52.74 -11.64 -20.90
CA SER A 132 53.46 -10.37 -21.10
C SER A 132 53.77 -9.63 -19.81
N ARG A 133 53.39 -10.15 -18.63
CA ARG A 133 53.56 -9.48 -17.35
C ARG A 133 54.49 -10.26 -16.42
N TRP A 134 55.11 -9.53 -15.50
CA TRP A 134 55.91 -10.07 -14.42
C TRP A 134 55.13 -10.03 -13.12
N ARG A 135 55.25 -11.08 -12.30
CA ARG A 135 54.70 -11.15 -10.95
C ARG A 135 55.81 -11.44 -9.95
N LEU A 136 55.67 -10.87 -8.75
CA LEU A 136 56.66 -10.93 -7.69
C LEU A 136 55.99 -11.33 -6.37
N PHE A 137 56.53 -12.33 -5.68
CA PHE A 137 56.06 -12.74 -4.37
C PHE A 137 56.73 -11.94 -3.25
N LEU A 138 55.93 -11.17 -2.51
CA LEU A 138 56.41 -10.31 -1.42
C LEU A 138 55.79 -10.69 -0.06
N GLY A 139 54.94 -11.71 -0.02
CA GLY A 139 54.26 -12.19 1.18
C GLY A 139 52.90 -11.50 1.41
N THR A 140 52.11 -12.07 2.32
CA THR A 140 50.70 -11.71 2.53
C THR A 140 50.49 -10.43 3.33
N GLU A 141 51.48 -9.97 4.08
CA GLU A 141 51.43 -8.75 4.92
C GLU A 141 52.09 -7.54 4.25
N PHE A 142 52.38 -7.63 2.96
CA PHE A 142 53.09 -6.59 2.22
C PHE A 142 52.12 -5.51 1.69
N GLU A 143 52.39 -4.23 1.99
CA GLU A 143 51.45 -3.13 1.69
C GLU A 143 51.99 -2.03 0.75
N ALA A 144 53.28 -2.08 0.37
CA ALA A 144 53.86 -1.01 -0.45
C ALA A 144 53.40 -1.10 -1.91
N LYS A 145 53.11 0.05 -2.53
CA LYS A 145 52.74 0.12 -3.96
C LYS A 145 53.91 0.33 -4.91
N GLN A 146 55.07 0.70 -4.36
CA GLN A 146 56.27 1.02 -5.13
C GLN A 146 57.51 0.44 -4.46
N ILE A 147 58.36 -0.15 -5.27
CA ILE A 147 59.61 -0.78 -4.85
C ILE A 147 60.76 -0.33 -5.75
N ASN A 148 61.97 -0.31 -5.22
CA ASN A 148 63.18 -0.11 -6.02
C ASN A 148 64.02 -1.39 -5.98
N TRP A 149 64.42 -1.93 -7.13
CA TRP A 149 65.19 -3.16 -7.19
C TRP A 149 66.18 -3.10 -8.35
N SER A 150 67.48 -3.28 -8.09
CA SER A 150 68.50 -3.32 -9.15
C SER A 150 68.51 -2.11 -10.08
N GLY A 151 68.25 -0.93 -9.51
CA GLY A 151 68.12 0.32 -10.25
C GLY A 151 66.73 0.59 -10.86
N TYR A 152 65.85 -0.40 -10.96
CA TYR A 152 64.48 -0.23 -11.43
C TYR A 152 63.57 0.38 -10.37
N ARG A 153 62.66 1.26 -10.78
CA ARG A 153 61.64 1.85 -9.90
C ARG A 153 60.28 1.31 -10.31
N LEU A 154 59.76 0.34 -9.58
CA LEU A 154 58.62 -0.47 -10.02
C LEU A 154 57.36 -0.12 -9.24
N GLU A 155 56.25 0.02 -9.94
CA GLU A 155 54.90 0.01 -9.39
C GLU A 155 54.36 -1.41 -9.37
N ILE A 156 53.74 -1.77 -8.25
CA ILE A 156 53.22 -3.11 -8.01
C ILE A 156 51.80 -3.07 -7.45
N GLU A 157 51.00 -4.06 -7.83
CA GLU A 157 49.62 -4.23 -7.35
C GLU A 157 49.38 -5.68 -6.89
N PRO A 158 48.70 -5.91 -5.76
CA PRO A 158 48.45 -7.26 -5.27
C PRO A 158 47.59 -8.05 -6.27
N ILE A 159 47.95 -9.31 -6.51
CA ILE A 159 47.09 -10.25 -7.22
C ILE A 159 45.94 -10.62 -6.28
N GLN A 160 44.71 -10.52 -6.78
CA GLN A 160 43.52 -10.81 -5.99
C GLN A 160 43.44 -12.32 -5.69
N ALA A 161 43.45 -12.67 -4.40
CA ALA A 161 43.28 -14.04 -3.97
C ALA A 161 41.85 -14.53 -4.19
N VAL A 162 41.69 -15.79 -4.60
CA VAL A 162 40.37 -16.41 -4.74
C VAL A 162 39.69 -16.48 -3.37
N PRO A 163 38.46 -15.94 -3.21
CA PRO A 163 37.77 -15.96 -1.93
C PRO A 163 37.36 -17.38 -1.54
N CYS A 164 37.51 -17.75 -0.27
CA CYS A 164 37.04 -19.06 0.23
C CYS A 164 35.50 -19.12 0.34
N GLU A 165 34.86 -17.96 0.50
CA GLU A 165 33.40 -17.80 0.56
C GLU A 165 32.98 -16.74 -0.47
N PRO A 166 32.76 -17.11 -1.74
CA PRO A 166 32.31 -16.18 -2.76
C PRO A 166 30.92 -15.63 -2.45
N GLN A 167 30.69 -14.33 -2.71
CA GLN A 167 29.36 -13.71 -2.72
C GLN A 167 29.15 -12.99 -4.06
N ASN A 168 27.89 -12.70 -4.40
CA ASN A 168 27.53 -11.91 -5.58
C ASN A 168 28.16 -12.40 -6.90
N LEU A 169 28.08 -13.72 -7.17
CA LEU A 169 28.64 -14.29 -8.40
C LEU A 169 27.89 -13.76 -9.62
N ARG A 170 28.60 -13.15 -10.57
CA ARG A 170 28.04 -12.61 -11.81
C ARG A 170 28.75 -13.13 -13.05
N PHE A 171 28.00 -13.30 -14.13
CA PHE A 171 28.51 -13.58 -15.47
C PHE A 171 27.84 -12.64 -16.45
N LYS A 172 28.63 -12.00 -17.32
CA LYS A 172 28.12 -11.03 -18.30
C LYS A 172 27.21 -9.94 -17.68
N GLY A 173 27.46 -9.58 -16.42
CA GLY A 173 26.71 -8.56 -15.68
C GLY A 173 25.43 -9.06 -14.98
N GLU A 174 25.03 -10.32 -15.16
CA GLU A 174 23.87 -10.91 -14.49
C GLU A 174 24.31 -11.76 -13.28
N GLU A 175 23.55 -11.67 -12.18
CA GLU A 175 23.78 -12.49 -11.00
C GLU A 175 23.33 -13.93 -11.22
N ILE A 176 24.21 -14.89 -10.90
CA ILE A 176 23.95 -16.31 -11.09
C ILE A 176 24.07 -17.05 -9.76
N ALA A 177 23.05 -17.86 -9.47
CA ALA A 177 23.07 -18.75 -8.33
C ALA A 177 24.09 -19.90 -8.52
N PHE A 178 24.79 -20.24 -7.44
CA PHE A 178 25.79 -21.29 -7.41
C PHE A 178 25.74 -22.06 -6.10
N SER A 179 26.44 -23.19 -6.06
CA SER A 179 26.73 -23.95 -4.85
C SER A 179 28.21 -24.31 -4.81
N ILE A 180 28.80 -24.31 -3.61
CA ILE A 180 30.21 -24.64 -3.41
C ILE A 180 30.37 -26.15 -3.38
N VAL A 181 31.22 -26.67 -4.27
CA VAL A 181 31.59 -28.10 -4.33
C VAL A 181 32.86 -28.35 -3.52
N ASN A 182 33.83 -27.45 -3.61
CA ASN A 182 35.06 -27.45 -2.82
C ASN A 182 35.49 -26.00 -2.54
N THR A 183 36.10 -25.73 -1.39
CA THR A 183 36.55 -24.37 -1.01
C THR A 183 38.00 -24.10 -1.37
N GLN A 184 38.85 -25.13 -1.42
CA GLN A 184 40.27 -25.02 -1.78
C GLN A 184 40.76 -26.26 -2.56
N PRO A 185 41.06 -26.13 -3.87
CA PRO A 185 40.78 -24.97 -4.72
C PRO A 185 39.26 -24.73 -4.85
N LEU A 186 38.86 -23.48 -5.08
CA LEU A 186 37.44 -23.09 -5.11
C LEU A 186 36.76 -23.70 -6.35
N GLN A 187 35.90 -24.69 -6.12
CA GLN A 187 35.12 -25.37 -7.13
C GLN A 187 33.64 -25.05 -6.93
N LEU A 188 32.98 -24.58 -7.98
CA LEU A 188 31.59 -24.16 -7.94
C LEU A 188 30.75 -24.96 -8.93
N LYS A 189 29.52 -25.30 -8.53
CA LYS A 189 28.45 -25.69 -9.44
C LYS A 189 27.56 -24.48 -9.65
N VAL A 190 27.59 -23.93 -10.86
CA VAL A 190 26.95 -22.66 -11.24
C VAL A 190 25.72 -22.95 -12.11
N ARG A 191 24.61 -22.24 -11.89
CA ARG A 191 23.37 -22.35 -12.67
C ARG A 191 23.43 -21.60 -14.01
N ALA A 192 24.49 -21.79 -14.78
CA ALA A 192 24.65 -21.23 -16.12
C ALA A 192 25.44 -22.17 -17.01
N GLU A 193 25.30 -22.02 -18.32
CA GLU A 193 26.12 -22.71 -19.31
C GLU A 193 27.40 -21.91 -19.54
N LEU A 194 28.52 -22.41 -19.02
CA LEU A 194 29.84 -21.78 -19.12
C LEU A 194 30.77 -22.60 -20.02
N HIS A 195 31.67 -21.91 -20.70
CA HIS A 195 32.66 -22.48 -21.62
C HIS A 195 34.07 -22.29 -21.08
N GLN A 196 35.00 -23.12 -21.57
CA GLN A 196 36.41 -22.99 -21.23
C GLN A 196 36.93 -21.59 -21.62
N GLY A 197 37.54 -20.87 -20.67
CA GLY A 197 38.09 -19.53 -20.88
C GLY A 197 37.12 -18.38 -20.61
N ASP A 198 35.89 -18.66 -20.19
CA ASP A 198 34.98 -17.63 -19.66
C ASP A 198 35.55 -17.01 -18.36
N THR A 199 35.14 -15.78 -18.05
CA THR A 199 35.47 -15.10 -16.79
C THR A 199 34.21 -14.87 -15.96
N LEU A 200 34.36 -14.93 -14.63
CA LEU A 200 33.28 -14.66 -13.68
C LEU A 200 33.67 -13.53 -12.73
N GLN A 201 32.68 -12.73 -12.35
CA GLN A 201 32.83 -11.70 -11.34
C GLN A 201 32.43 -12.24 -9.97
N ILE A 202 33.30 -12.12 -8.97
CA ILE A 202 33.06 -12.49 -7.57
C ILE A 202 33.48 -11.30 -6.71
N ASN A 203 32.58 -10.78 -5.86
CA ASN A 203 32.88 -9.64 -4.97
C ASN A 203 33.57 -8.46 -5.72
N ASP A 204 33.02 -8.08 -6.88
CA ASP A 204 33.51 -7.01 -7.78
C ASP A 204 34.83 -7.28 -8.52
N ASN A 205 35.36 -8.50 -8.45
CA ASN A 205 36.63 -8.92 -9.05
C ASN A 205 36.45 -9.99 -10.12
N GLU A 206 37.19 -9.91 -11.22
CA GLU A 206 37.12 -10.89 -12.31
C GLU A 206 38.12 -12.03 -12.15
N TYR A 207 37.64 -13.26 -12.22
CA TYR A 207 38.43 -14.48 -12.16
C TYR A 207 38.25 -15.31 -13.42
N ALA A 208 39.35 -15.89 -13.91
CA ALA A 208 39.30 -16.88 -14.97
C ALA A 208 38.75 -18.20 -14.43
N ILE A 209 38.06 -18.96 -15.28
CA ILE A 209 37.52 -20.26 -14.91
C ILE A 209 38.16 -21.38 -15.73
N GLU A 210 38.28 -22.54 -15.10
CA GLU A 210 38.57 -23.81 -15.77
C GLU A 210 37.34 -24.71 -15.70
N LEU A 211 36.92 -25.21 -16.86
CA LEU A 211 35.73 -26.03 -16.99
C LEU A 211 36.03 -27.46 -16.52
N ILE A 212 35.31 -27.92 -15.50
CA ILE A 212 35.45 -29.31 -15.02
C ILE A 212 34.49 -30.21 -15.79
N ARG A 213 33.20 -29.86 -15.75
CA ARG A 213 32.15 -30.61 -16.44
C ARG A 213 30.97 -29.72 -16.77
N THR A 214 30.38 -29.96 -17.94
CA THR A 214 29.15 -29.33 -18.38
C THR A 214 28.09 -30.38 -18.64
N PHE A 215 26.82 -29.97 -18.61
CA PHE A 215 25.70 -30.86 -18.87
C PHE A 215 25.70 -31.37 -20.32
N ASP A 216 25.59 -32.69 -20.53
CA ASP A 216 25.42 -33.26 -21.87
C ASP A 216 23.97 -33.10 -22.35
N LYS A 217 23.74 -32.15 -23.26
CA LYS A 217 22.42 -31.84 -23.83
C LYS A 217 21.73 -33.05 -24.47
N LYS A 218 22.46 -34.10 -24.88
CA LYS A 218 21.87 -35.34 -25.41
C LYS A 218 21.06 -36.11 -24.37
N GLN A 219 21.27 -35.82 -23.08
CA GLN A 219 20.51 -36.41 -21.98
C GLN A 219 19.14 -35.76 -21.77
N LEU A 220 18.85 -34.61 -22.41
CA LEU A 220 17.54 -33.99 -22.34
C LEU A 220 16.47 -34.88 -23.01
N PRO A 221 15.32 -35.11 -22.35
CA PRO A 221 14.21 -35.83 -22.96
C PRO A 221 13.66 -35.16 -24.23
N ALA A 222 13.07 -35.94 -25.13
CA ALA A 222 12.52 -35.45 -26.40
C ALA A 222 11.38 -34.41 -26.28
N LYS A 223 10.78 -34.25 -25.09
CA LYS A 223 9.69 -33.31 -24.79
C LYS A 223 10.15 -32.15 -23.89
N VAL A 224 11.40 -31.72 -24.06
CA VAL A 224 11.98 -30.57 -23.37
C VAL A 224 12.33 -29.51 -24.42
N TYR A 225 11.78 -28.31 -24.24
CA TYR A 225 11.83 -27.25 -25.23
C TYR A 225 12.70 -26.10 -24.73
N GLN A 226 13.57 -25.57 -25.59
CA GLN A 226 14.44 -24.46 -25.21
C GLN A 226 13.63 -23.16 -25.08
N TYR A 227 13.69 -22.54 -23.90
CA TYR A 227 13.05 -21.25 -23.65
C TYR A 227 14.03 -20.08 -23.81
N ALA A 228 15.21 -20.23 -23.23
CA ALA A 228 16.33 -19.31 -23.36
C ALA A 228 17.65 -20.11 -23.31
N GLU A 229 18.79 -19.44 -23.47
CA GLU A 229 20.10 -20.09 -23.32
C GLU A 229 20.22 -20.72 -21.92
N GLY A 230 20.56 -22.01 -21.84
CA GLY A 230 20.64 -22.78 -20.59
C GLY A 230 19.31 -23.08 -19.86
N ARG A 231 18.16 -22.58 -20.36
CA ARG A 231 16.83 -22.75 -19.74
C ARG A 231 15.88 -23.48 -20.67
N TYR A 232 15.37 -24.62 -20.21
CA TYR A 232 14.43 -25.43 -20.98
C TYR A 232 13.19 -25.72 -20.18
N TRP A 233 12.04 -25.86 -20.85
CA TRP A 233 10.76 -26.09 -20.21
C TRP A 233 10.15 -27.42 -20.67
N THR A 234 9.36 -28.03 -19.79
CA THR A 234 8.55 -29.22 -20.11
C THR A 234 7.20 -29.15 -19.44
N CYS A 235 6.22 -29.83 -20.04
CA CYS A 235 4.93 -30.08 -19.42
C CYS A 235 4.96 -31.46 -18.77
N ASN A 236 4.43 -31.54 -17.55
CA ASN A 236 4.37 -32.75 -16.69
C ASN A 236 5.64 -33.01 -15.87
N GLN A 237 5.44 -33.72 -14.74
CA GLN A 237 6.50 -33.98 -13.79
C GLN A 237 7.61 -34.84 -14.41
N PRO A 238 8.85 -34.35 -14.44
CA PRO A 238 9.97 -35.17 -14.87
C PRO A 238 10.20 -36.30 -13.87
N LYS A 239 10.27 -37.53 -14.40
CA LYS A 239 10.59 -38.74 -13.62
C LYS A 239 12.10 -39.03 -13.56
N LEU A 240 12.91 -38.25 -14.29
CA LEU A 240 14.36 -38.37 -14.29
C LEU A 240 14.99 -37.29 -13.41
N THR A 241 16.00 -37.69 -12.66
CA THR A 241 16.99 -36.78 -12.07
C THR A 241 18.24 -36.88 -12.94
N LEU A 242 18.73 -35.76 -13.45
CA LEU A 242 19.94 -35.69 -14.26
C LEU A 242 21.03 -34.94 -13.49
N GLU A 243 22.24 -35.46 -13.52
CA GLU A 243 23.39 -34.78 -12.91
C GLU A 243 23.66 -33.46 -13.63
N LEU A 244 24.03 -32.41 -12.89
CA LEU A 244 24.20 -31.03 -13.42
C LEU A 244 22.94 -30.42 -14.06
N CYS A 245 21.75 -30.89 -13.70
CA CYS A 245 20.51 -30.23 -14.08
C CYS A 245 19.57 -30.13 -12.88
N GLU A 246 19.00 -28.95 -12.68
CA GLU A 246 18.02 -28.68 -11.63
C GLU A 246 16.65 -28.46 -12.23
N ILE A 247 15.63 -29.03 -11.59
CA ILE A 247 14.26 -28.96 -12.09
C ILE A 247 13.39 -28.24 -11.07
N GLN A 248 12.69 -27.20 -11.51
CA GLN A 248 11.81 -26.39 -10.68
C GLN A 248 10.40 -26.33 -11.28
N ASP A 249 9.37 -26.42 -10.45
CA ASP A 249 7.98 -26.11 -10.83
C ASP A 249 7.84 -24.59 -10.94
N ILE A 250 7.61 -24.12 -12.16
CA ILE A 250 7.45 -22.69 -12.49
C ILE A 250 6.03 -22.38 -12.95
N THR A 251 5.06 -23.24 -12.63
CA THR A 251 3.68 -23.13 -13.13
C THR A 251 3.09 -21.74 -12.84
N SER A 252 3.14 -21.27 -11.58
CA SER A 252 2.58 -19.97 -11.20
C SER A 252 3.28 -18.80 -11.89
N GLU A 253 4.62 -18.84 -12.02
CA GLU A 253 5.42 -17.83 -12.70
C GLU A 253 5.05 -17.77 -14.19
N TYR A 254 4.97 -18.91 -14.86
CA TYR A 254 4.53 -18.99 -16.25
C TYR A 254 3.11 -18.44 -16.45
N LEU A 255 2.13 -18.86 -15.62
CA LEU A 255 0.75 -18.38 -15.70
C LEU A 255 0.66 -16.87 -15.52
N SER A 256 1.50 -16.28 -14.66
CA SER A 256 1.54 -14.81 -14.45
C SER A 256 1.92 -14.03 -15.70
N THR A 257 2.63 -14.65 -16.65
CA THR A 257 3.01 -14.03 -17.92
C THR A 257 1.91 -14.11 -18.98
N LEU A 258 0.89 -14.95 -18.78
CA LEU A 258 -0.21 -15.10 -19.71
C LEU A 258 -1.20 -13.95 -19.56
N THR A 259 -1.74 -13.55 -20.70
CA THR A 259 -2.80 -12.55 -20.85
C THR A 259 -3.78 -13.06 -21.91
N PRO A 260 -5.03 -12.58 -21.96
CA PRO A 260 -6.03 -13.06 -22.91
C PRO A 260 -5.57 -13.05 -24.38
N ASP A 261 -4.78 -12.05 -24.76
CA ASP A 261 -4.21 -11.89 -26.10
C ASP A 261 -3.14 -12.95 -26.44
N LYS A 262 -2.53 -13.59 -25.44
CA LYS A 262 -1.52 -14.66 -25.60
C LYS A 262 -2.14 -16.05 -25.64
N LEU A 263 -3.46 -16.17 -25.60
CA LEU A 263 -4.19 -17.43 -25.67
C LEU A 263 -4.89 -17.58 -27.02
N THR A 264 -5.17 -18.82 -27.41
CA THR A 264 -5.87 -19.16 -28.65
C THR A 264 -6.79 -20.37 -28.46
N GLY A 265 -7.84 -20.42 -29.26
CA GLY A 265 -8.87 -21.47 -29.27
C GLY A 265 -9.84 -21.25 -30.45
N GLU A 266 -10.60 -22.27 -30.78
CA GLU A 266 -11.58 -22.24 -31.89
C GLU A 266 -12.75 -21.30 -31.55
N ASN A 267 -12.91 -20.15 -32.22
CA ASN A 267 -13.80 -19.03 -31.81
C ASN A 267 -13.29 -18.23 -30.58
N TRP A 268 -11.97 -18.15 -30.38
CA TRP A 268 -11.37 -17.26 -29.38
C TRP A 268 -11.32 -15.82 -29.91
N ASP A 269 -12.42 -15.09 -29.72
CA ASP A 269 -12.54 -13.67 -30.01
C ASP A 269 -12.84 -12.93 -28.70
N ILE A 270 -11.87 -12.13 -28.24
CA ILE A 270 -11.96 -11.42 -26.96
C ILE A 270 -12.01 -9.92 -27.23
N GLU A 271 -13.22 -9.38 -27.22
CA GLU A 271 -13.49 -7.97 -26.99
C GLU A 271 -14.12 -7.83 -25.59
N GLY A 272 -13.63 -6.89 -24.77
CA GLY A 272 -14.27 -6.52 -23.49
C GLY A 272 -14.01 -7.47 -22.30
N TYR A 273 -12.75 -7.66 -21.90
CA TYR A 273 -12.45 -8.24 -20.57
C TYR A 273 -12.39 -7.12 -19.52
N GLU A 274 -13.00 -7.33 -18.36
CA GLU A 274 -13.05 -6.29 -17.31
C GLU A 274 -12.00 -6.49 -16.21
N ALA A 275 -11.64 -7.73 -15.87
CA ALA A 275 -10.66 -8.01 -14.81
C ALA A 275 -9.91 -9.33 -15.07
N TRP A 276 -8.59 -9.36 -14.83
CA TRP A 276 -7.71 -10.53 -14.98
C TRP A 276 -6.90 -10.76 -13.70
N GLN A 277 -6.92 -11.98 -13.16
CA GLN A 277 -6.19 -12.35 -11.97
C GLN A 277 -5.58 -13.75 -12.10
N VAL A 278 -4.34 -13.90 -11.65
CA VAL A 278 -3.65 -15.20 -11.60
C VAL A 278 -3.54 -15.64 -10.15
N THR A 279 -4.00 -16.85 -9.85
CA THR A 279 -3.78 -17.53 -8.57
C THR A 279 -2.73 -18.62 -8.75
N SER A 280 -2.31 -19.25 -7.65
CA SER A 280 -1.17 -20.20 -7.62
C SER A 280 -1.20 -21.26 -8.73
N ASN A 281 -2.37 -21.70 -9.19
CA ASN A 281 -2.46 -22.64 -10.32
C ASN A 281 -3.55 -22.30 -11.34
N ASN A 282 -4.29 -21.20 -11.19
CA ASN A 282 -5.44 -20.91 -12.06
C ASN A 282 -5.38 -19.47 -12.56
N ILE A 283 -6.04 -19.24 -13.68
CA ILE A 283 -6.27 -17.90 -14.22
C ILE A 283 -7.77 -17.62 -14.12
N HIS A 284 -8.13 -16.47 -13.56
CA HIS A 284 -9.50 -16.00 -13.37
C HIS A 284 -9.72 -14.71 -14.14
N TRP A 285 -10.87 -14.57 -14.82
CA TRP A 285 -11.27 -13.31 -15.43
C TRP A 285 -12.77 -13.22 -15.67
N THR A 286 -13.25 -12.02 -16.02
CA THR A 286 -14.65 -11.74 -16.34
C THR A 286 -14.83 -11.27 -17.78
N MET A 287 -15.89 -11.74 -18.46
CA MET A 287 -16.30 -11.26 -19.79
C MET A 287 -17.81 -11.22 -19.98
N GLU A 288 -18.23 -10.40 -20.95
CA GLU A 288 -19.63 -10.19 -21.35
C GLU A 288 -20.21 -11.32 -22.21
N LYS A 289 -19.39 -12.01 -23.02
CA LYS A 289 -19.84 -13.04 -23.96
C LYS A 289 -19.32 -14.43 -23.59
N ARG A 290 -20.23 -15.41 -23.63
CA ARG A 290 -19.94 -16.83 -23.39
C ARG A 290 -19.07 -17.42 -24.51
N ILE A 291 -17.91 -17.94 -24.15
CA ILE A 291 -17.02 -18.72 -25.01
C ILE A 291 -16.92 -20.14 -24.44
N THR A 292 -17.03 -21.18 -25.27
CA THR A 292 -16.92 -22.60 -24.83
C THR A 292 -15.98 -23.36 -25.74
N GLN A 293 -14.71 -23.56 -25.33
CA GLN A 293 -13.76 -24.44 -26.02
C GLN A 293 -12.49 -24.74 -25.23
N THR A 294 -11.65 -25.61 -25.80
CA THR A 294 -10.27 -25.89 -25.33
C THR A 294 -9.35 -24.71 -25.65
N ILE A 295 -8.64 -24.21 -24.64
CA ILE A 295 -7.74 -23.06 -24.76
C ILE A 295 -6.29 -23.51 -24.69
N LYS A 296 -5.43 -22.88 -25.49
CA LYS A 296 -3.98 -23.10 -25.54
C LYS A 296 -3.21 -21.77 -25.54
N PRO A 297 -1.95 -21.74 -25.07
CA PRO A 297 -1.06 -20.62 -25.34
C PRO A 297 -0.87 -20.46 -26.86
N LYS A 298 -0.79 -19.21 -27.34
CA LYS A 298 -0.29 -18.90 -28.70
C LYS A 298 1.19 -19.23 -28.84
N ASP A 299 1.92 -19.23 -27.72
CA ASP A 299 3.31 -19.62 -27.68
C ASP A 299 3.46 -21.13 -27.94
N GLU A 300 3.91 -21.48 -29.15
CA GLU A 300 4.05 -22.87 -29.59
C GLU A 300 5.18 -23.64 -28.89
N ARG A 301 5.99 -22.98 -28.03
CA ARG A 301 7.10 -23.61 -27.31
C ARG A 301 6.65 -24.69 -26.31
N LEU A 302 5.39 -24.67 -25.86
CA LEU A 302 4.80 -25.72 -25.01
C LEU A 302 3.50 -26.27 -25.63
N PRO A 303 3.59 -27.04 -26.72
CA PRO A 303 2.42 -27.45 -27.51
C PRO A 303 1.48 -28.41 -26.75
N GLU A 304 1.97 -29.03 -25.69
CA GLU A 304 1.21 -29.94 -24.83
C GLU A 304 0.45 -29.22 -23.71
N LEU A 305 0.78 -27.95 -23.41
CA LEU A 305 0.08 -27.19 -22.38
C LEU A 305 -1.31 -26.81 -22.86
N THR A 306 -2.31 -27.30 -22.16
CA THR A 306 -3.73 -27.05 -22.42
C THR A 306 -4.41 -26.66 -21.14
N PHE A 307 -5.50 -25.91 -21.25
CA PHE A 307 -6.28 -25.46 -20.11
C PHE A 307 -7.70 -26.03 -20.17
N ASP A 308 -8.22 -26.42 -19.01
CA ASP A 308 -9.65 -26.61 -18.80
C ASP A 308 -10.30 -25.26 -18.51
N LEU A 309 -11.36 -24.93 -19.25
CA LEU A 309 -12.16 -23.74 -19.07
C LEU A 309 -13.39 -24.08 -18.22
N THR A 310 -13.47 -23.54 -17.02
CA THR A 310 -14.69 -23.55 -16.20
C THR A 310 -15.37 -22.20 -16.32
N ILE A 311 -16.67 -22.21 -16.62
CA ILE A 311 -17.48 -21.00 -16.74
C ILE A 311 -18.49 -21.02 -15.60
N THR A 312 -18.42 -20.02 -14.74
CA THR A 312 -19.37 -19.85 -13.64
C THR A 312 -20.29 -18.69 -14.00
N GLU A 313 -21.59 -18.97 -14.05
CA GLU A 313 -22.59 -17.90 -14.11
C GLU A 313 -22.49 -17.06 -12.83
N PRO A 314 -22.57 -15.73 -12.92
CA PRO A 314 -22.52 -14.92 -11.72
C PRO A 314 -23.76 -15.20 -10.87
N ASP A 315 -23.56 -15.78 -9.68
CA ASP A 315 -24.60 -15.94 -8.65
C ASP A 315 -25.24 -14.59 -8.24
N LYS A 316 -24.56 -13.48 -8.57
CA LYS A 316 -24.93 -12.11 -8.22
C LYS A 316 -25.29 -11.29 -9.45
N LYS A 317 -26.55 -10.86 -9.51
CA LYS A 317 -27.16 -10.08 -10.59
C LYS A 317 -26.86 -8.58 -10.45
N TRP A 318 -25.61 -8.20 -10.73
CA TRP A 318 -25.18 -6.81 -10.71
C TRP A 318 -25.80 -5.98 -11.83
N ILE A 319 -26.15 -4.74 -11.51
CA ILE A 319 -26.60 -3.74 -12.48
C ILE A 319 -25.65 -2.55 -12.51
N GLN A 320 -25.43 -2.00 -13.70
CA GLN A 320 -24.70 -0.77 -13.96
C GLN A 320 -25.70 0.38 -13.99
N LEU A 321 -25.48 1.45 -13.22
CA LEU A 321 -26.30 2.66 -13.33
C LEU A 321 -25.75 3.58 -14.41
N LEU A 322 -26.66 4.17 -15.19
CA LEU A 322 -26.36 5.08 -16.28
C LEU A 322 -27.14 6.38 -16.10
N GLU A 323 -26.49 7.51 -16.34
CA GLU A 323 -27.15 8.81 -16.28
C GLU A 323 -28.24 8.95 -17.35
N ASP A 324 -29.29 9.64 -16.98
CA ASP A 324 -30.36 10.02 -17.89
C ASP A 324 -29.96 11.32 -18.60
N THR A 325 -29.61 11.22 -19.88
CA THR A 325 -29.01 12.31 -20.66
C THR A 325 -30.01 13.41 -21.05
N GLU A 326 -31.32 13.16 -20.89
CA GLU A 326 -32.37 14.10 -21.33
C GLU A 326 -32.81 15.13 -20.28
N GLU A 327 -32.46 14.96 -18.99
CA GLU A 327 -32.88 15.88 -17.90
C GLU A 327 -31.73 16.72 -17.29
N ASN A 328 -30.49 16.59 -17.77
CA ASN A 328 -29.28 17.07 -17.07
C ASN A 328 -28.60 18.34 -17.64
N ASP A 329 -29.21 19.05 -18.59
CA ASP A 329 -28.59 20.21 -19.28
C ASP A 329 -28.27 21.41 -18.36
N ASP A 330 -28.94 21.54 -17.20
CA ASP A 330 -28.78 22.69 -16.28
C ASP A 330 -27.76 22.46 -15.13
N ARG A 331 -27.02 21.35 -15.10
CA ARG A 331 -26.16 20.96 -13.95
C ARG A 331 -24.70 20.68 -14.24
N ALA A 332 -24.23 20.99 -15.45
CA ALA A 332 -22.84 20.87 -15.84
C ALA A 332 -21.85 21.70 -14.97
N GLU A 333 -22.34 22.63 -14.15
CA GLU A 333 -21.50 23.45 -13.25
C GLU A 333 -21.12 22.78 -11.92
N SER A 334 -21.85 21.75 -11.44
CA SER A 334 -21.60 21.18 -10.09
C SER A 334 -20.68 19.95 -10.07
N GLY A 335 -20.37 19.34 -11.23
CA GLY A 335 -19.46 18.19 -11.34
C GLY A 335 -19.89 16.89 -10.65
N GLN A 336 -21.06 16.85 -9.99
CA GLN A 336 -21.54 15.71 -9.21
C GLN A 336 -22.61 14.93 -9.98
N SER A 337 -22.38 13.62 -10.12
CA SER A 337 -23.31 12.72 -10.80
C SER A 337 -24.64 12.64 -10.05
N THR A 338 -25.77 12.74 -10.76
CA THR A 338 -27.09 12.53 -10.15
C THR A 338 -27.26 11.11 -9.61
N LEU A 339 -26.42 10.16 -10.06
CA LEU A 339 -26.37 8.79 -9.58
C LEU A 339 -25.97 8.70 -8.11
N GLU A 340 -25.29 9.69 -7.53
CA GLU A 340 -24.85 9.65 -6.13
C GLU A 340 -26.01 9.50 -5.13
N HIS A 341 -27.20 9.98 -5.49
CA HIS A 341 -28.40 9.78 -4.69
C HIS A 341 -28.80 8.30 -4.56
N PHE A 342 -28.45 7.44 -5.52
CA PHE A 342 -28.71 6.00 -5.48
C PHE A 342 -27.74 5.25 -4.55
N PHE A 343 -26.64 5.90 -4.15
CA PHE A 343 -25.67 5.35 -3.22
C PHE A 343 -25.79 5.91 -1.82
N SER A 344 -26.77 6.78 -1.54
CA SER A 344 -26.96 7.38 -0.21
C SER A 344 -27.39 6.36 0.85
N ASP A 345 -27.06 6.63 2.12
CA ASP A 345 -27.40 5.73 3.23
C ASP A 345 -28.92 5.54 3.37
N ASN A 346 -29.37 4.30 3.54
CA ASN A 346 -30.78 3.93 3.75
C ASN A 346 -31.74 4.36 2.61
N VAL A 347 -31.24 4.50 1.38
CA VAL A 347 -32.09 4.80 0.23
C VAL A 347 -32.89 3.55 -0.20
N SER A 348 -34.17 3.73 -0.46
CA SER A 348 -35.01 2.73 -1.13
C SER A 348 -35.08 3.04 -2.62
N ILE A 349 -34.68 2.09 -3.45
CA ILE A 349 -34.75 2.24 -4.91
C ILE A 349 -36.14 1.83 -5.37
N LEU A 350 -36.80 2.67 -6.14
CA LEU A 350 -38.14 2.43 -6.65
C LEU A 350 -38.07 2.17 -8.16
N ASP A 351 -38.95 1.31 -8.64
CA ASP A 351 -39.25 1.25 -10.06
C ASP A 351 -39.99 2.54 -10.47
N ALA A 352 -39.50 3.26 -11.48
CA ALA A 352 -40.12 4.50 -11.92
C ALA A 352 -41.55 4.31 -12.43
N ASN A 353 -41.86 3.12 -12.96
CA ASN A 353 -43.16 2.80 -13.55
C ASN A 353 -44.12 2.15 -12.53
N ASP A 354 -43.62 1.70 -11.38
CA ASP A 354 -44.43 1.10 -10.32
C ASP A 354 -43.85 1.41 -8.92
N PRO A 355 -44.30 2.50 -8.26
CA PRO A 355 -43.78 2.93 -6.96
C PRO A 355 -44.01 1.91 -5.83
N LYS A 356 -44.86 0.90 -6.03
CA LYS A 356 -45.06 -0.18 -5.05
C LYS A 356 -43.94 -1.22 -5.11
N LYS A 357 -43.12 -1.23 -6.18
CA LYS A 357 -41.95 -2.09 -6.31
C LYS A 357 -40.71 -1.36 -5.83
N ALA A 358 -40.38 -1.58 -4.56
CA ALA A 358 -39.14 -1.12 -3.97
C ALA A 358 -38.08 -2.24 -4.01
N TYR A 359 -36.84 -1.84 -4.21
CA TYR A 359 -35.65 -2.67 -4.15
C TYR A 359 -34.79 -2.23 -2.97
N ARG A 360 -34.24 -3.21 -2.27
CA ARG A 360 -33.20 -3.01 -1.26
C ARG A 360 -31.83 -3.25 -1.89
N ILE A 361 -30.87 -2.41 -1.54
CA ILE A 361 -29.47 -2.61 -1.93
C ILE A 361 -28.89 -3.72 -1.06
N LEU A 362 -28.42 -4.80 -1.68
CA LEU A 362 -27.63 -5.87 -1.06
C LEU A 362 -26.17 -5.47 -0.96
N LYS A 363 -25.61 -4.96 -2.07
CA LYS A 363 -24.22 -4.53 -2.21
C LYS A 363 -24.15 -3.38 -3.21
N ALA A 364 -23.17 -2.52 -3.05
CA ALA A 364 -22.93 -1.40 -3.96
C ALA A 364 -21.43 -1.29 -4.28
N ASN A 365 -21.11 -0.98 -5.53
CA ASN A 365 -19.79 -0.51 -5.94
C ASN A 365 -19.93 0.96 -6.36
N TYR A 366 -19.42 1.87 -5.53
CA TYR A 366 -19.58 3.31 -5.73
C TYR A 366 -18.72 3.85 -6.88
N GLU A 367 -17.54 3.28 -7.09
CA GLU A 367 -16.60 3.71 -8.12
C GLU A 367 -17.10 3.33 -9.51
N GLU A 368 -17.51 2.07 -9.67
CA GLU A 368 -18.08 1.57 -10.93
C GLU A 368 -19.55 1.94 -11.11
N LYS A 369 -20.19 2.60 -10.13
CA LYS A 369 -21.63 2.91 -10.13
C LYS A 369 -22.52 1.66 -10.33
N ARG A 370 -22.15 0.55 -9.69
CA ARG A 370 -22.89 -0.72 -9.77
C ARG A 370 -23.67 -1.01 -8.50
N LEU A 371 -24.83 -1.64 -8.64
CA LEU A 371 -25.67 -2.08 -7.52
C LEU A 371 -26.07 -3.54 -7.63
N LEU A 372 -26.21 -4.19 -6.48
CA LEU A 372 -26.82 -5.50 -6.35
C LEU A 372 -28.14 -5.33 -5.60
N LEU A 373 -29.26 -5.64 -6.25
CA LEU A 373 -30.60 -5.36 -5.72
C LEU A 373 -31.31 -6.64 -5.28
N ALA A 374 -32.15 -6.54 -4.26
CA ALA A 374 -33.09 -7.58 -3.84
C ALA A 374 -34.51 -7.03 -3.70
N LYS A 375 -35.50 -7.91 -3.91
CA LYS A 375 -36.90 -7.66 -3.54
C LYS A 375 -37.15 -8.15 -2.11
N ASP A 376 -37.92 -7.38 -1.35
CA ASP A 376 -38.35 -7.70 0.00
C ASP A 376 -37.19 -8.11 0.93
N LYS A 377 -37.42 -9.10 1.81
CA LYS A 377 -36.41 -9.65 2.73
C LYS A 377 -35.52 -10.73 2.08
N SER A 378 -35.57 -10.89 0.75
CA SER A 378 -34.75 -11.88 0.06
C SER A 378 -33.26 -11.53 0.18
N ALA A 379 -32.43 -12.56 0.32
CA ALA A 379 -30.97 -12.47 0.17
C ALA A 379 -30.54 -12.64 -1.29
N ASN A 380 -31.44 -13.11 -2.17
CA ASN A 380 -31.14 -13.37 -3.57
C ASN A 380 -31.25 -12.08 -4.38
N SER A 381 -30.22 -11.84 -5.19
CA SER A 381 -30.18 -10.70 -6.09
C SER A 381 -31.17 -10.86 -7.26
N VAL A 382 -31.68 -9.73 -7.76
CA VAL A 382 -32.64 -9.66 -8.86
C VAL A 382 -32.28 -8.54 -9.82
N TYR A 383 -32.56 -8.76 -11.10
CA TYR A 383 -32.61 -7.68 -12.08
C TYR A 383 -33.97 -6.96 -11.95
N PRO A 384 -34.00 -5.62 -12.01
CA PRO A 384 -35.24 -4.91 -12.31
C PRO A 384 -35.81 -5.35 -13.68
N PRO A 385 -37.09 -5.06 -13.98
CA PRO A 385 -37.64 -5.31 -15.31
C PRO A 385 -36.83 -4.55 -16.38
N LYS A 386 -36.49 -5.23 -17.49
CA LYS A 386 -35.74 -4.59 -18.58
C LYS A 386 -36.43 -3.31 -19.06
N ASP A 387 -35.63 -2.34 -19.49
CA ASP A 387 -36.06 -1.06 -20.04
C ASP A 387 -36.88 -0.17 -19.08
N THR A 388 -36.78 -0.40 -17.76
CA THR A 388 -37.34 0.51 -16.74
C THR A 388 -36.28 1.45 -16.19
N HIS A 389 -36.73 2.63 -15.76
CA HIS A 389 -35.88 3.54 -15.00
C HIS A 389 -35.96 3.20 -13.51
N LEU A 390 -34.82 3.32 -12.83
CA LEU A 390 -34.79 3.31 -11.38
C LEU A 390 -34.94 4.72 -10.88
N LYS A 391 -35.55 4.86 -9.70
CA LYS A 391 -35.87 6.15 -9.10
C LYS A 391 -35.56 6.15 -7.62
N VAL A 392 -35.02 7.24 -7.13
CA VAL A 392 -34.83 7.48 -5.69
C VAL A 392 -35.37 8.84 -5.31
N LYS A 393 -35.95 8.91 -4.11
CA LYS A 393 -36.30 10.19 -3.50
C LYS A 393 -35.06 10.76 -2.84
N VAL A 394 -34.80 12.05 -3.04
CA VAL A 394 -33.65 12.72 -2.40
C VAL A 394 -33.79 12.60 -0.87
N GLU A 395 -32.79 11.98 -0.25
CA GLU A 395 -32.70 11.78 1.19
C GLU A 395 -32.34 13.12 1.86
N LEU A 396 -33.14 13.54 2.85
CA LEU A 396 -32.94 14.82 3.55
C LEU A 396 -32.40 14.65 4.96
N GLY A 397 -32.20 13.42 5.43
CA GLY A 397 -31.76 13.13 6.79
C GLY A 397 -30.42 13.75 7.08
N SER A 398 -29.46 13.72 6.14
CA SER A 398 -28.18 14.44 6.29
C SER A 398 -28.38 15.93 6.59
N LEU A 399 -29.16 16.65 5.76
CA LEU A 399 -29.43 18.08 5.96
C LEU A 399 -30.18 18.37 7.26
N ARG A 400 -31.12 17.49 7.65
CA ARG A 400 -31.85 17.60 8.91
C ARG A 400 -30.93 17.41 10.11
N LYS A 401 -30.02 16.43 10.05
CA LYS A 401 -29.00 16.19 11.09
C LYS A 401 -28.08 17.39 11.27
N GLN A 402 -27.66 18.04 10.18
CA GLN A 402 -26.91 19.29 10.23
C GLN A 402 -27.71 20.42 10.91
N GLN A 403 -29.00 20.55 10.56
CA GLN A 403 -29.90 21.53 11.17
C GLN A 403 -30.12 21.27 12.68
N ASP A 404 -30.23 20.00 13.07
CA ASP A 404 -30.37 19.57 14.47
C ASP A 404 -29.10 19.89 15.27
N ALA A 405 -27.92 19.61 14.71
CA ALA A 405 -26.64 19.89 15.36
C ALA A 405 -26.41 21.40 15.56
N ILE A 406 -26.70 22.22 14.54
CA ILE A 406 -26.70 23.70 14.66
C ILE A 406 -27.70 24.16 15.73
N THR A 407 -28.89 23.57 15.76
CA THR A 407 -29.92 23.93 16.74
C THR A 407 -29.48 23.58 18.16
N LYS A 408 -28.82 22.43 18.36
CA LYS A 408 -28.29 22.01 19.66
C LYS A 408 -27.17 22.95 20.12
N LEU A 409 -26.20 23.25 19.26
CA LEU A 409 -25.11 24.18 19.56
C LEU A 409 -25.65 25.58 19.91
N ARG A 410 -26.70 26.04 19.22
CA ARG A 410 -27.33 27.34 19.51
C ARG A 410 -28.13 27.37 20.81
N LYS A 411 -28.89 26.31 21.12
CA LYS A 411 -29.88 26.35 22.23
C LYS A 411 -29.31 25.85 23.55
N THR A 412 -28.53 24.78 23.51
CA THR A 412 -28.09 24.02 24.69
C THR A 412 -26.61 23.61 24.57
N PRO A 413 -25.66 24.54 24.38
CA PRO A 413 -24.23 24.20 24.33
C PRO A 413 -23.67 23.93 25.74
N PRO A 414 -23.22 22.70 26.06
CA PRO A 414 -22.58 22.46 27.35
C PRO A 414 -21.20 23.15 27.41
N PRO A 415 -20.64 23.38 28.62
CA PRO A 415 -19.37 24.09 28.81
C PRO A 415 -18.20 23.51 28.00
N GLN A 416 -18.19 22.20 27.75
CA GLN A 416 -17.18 21.52 26.96
C GLN A 416 -17.17 21.96 25.48
N LEU A 417 -18.25 22.53 24.96
CA LEU A 417 -18.31 23.07 23.60
C LEU A 417 -17.86 24.54 23.53
N LYS A 418 -17.22 25.09 24.57
CA LYS A 418 -16.74 26.49 24.58
C LYS A 418 -15.91 26.83 23.35
N GLY A 419 -15.01 25.93 22.92
CA GLY A 419 -14.22 26.14 21.71
C GLY A 419 -15.07 26.32 20.44
N LEU A 420 -16.13 25.52 20.25
CA LEU A 420 -17.05 25.69 19.10
C LEU A 420 -17.84 27.00 19.19
N ILE A 421 -18.22 27.42 20.39
CA ILE A 421 -18.89 28.69 20.63
C ILE A 421 -17.96 29.86 20.30
N GLN A 422 -16.70 29.79 20.72
CA GLN A 422 -15.68 30.76 20.35
C GLN A 422 -15.42 30.76 18.84
N LEU A 423 -15.42 29.60 18.17
CA LEU A 423 -15.19 29.49 16.73
C LEU A 423 -16.22 30.27 15.89
N VAL A 424 -17.48 30.34 16.33
CA VAL A 424 -18.55 31.06 15.62
C VAL A 424 -18.69 32.53 16.01
N ASN A 425 -17.95 32.98 17.01
CA ASN A 425 -17.93 34.38 17.41
C ASN A 425 -17.07 35.22 16.47
N ALA A 426 -17.26 36.54 16.54
CA ALA A 426 -16.48 37.48 15.75
C ALA A 426 -14.99 37.37 16.14
N ARG A 427 -14.11 37.25 15.13
CA ARG A 427 -12.67 37.05 15.32
C ARG A 427 -12.02 38.08 16.26
N GLN A 428 -12.51 39.33 16.26
CA GLN A 428 -11.97 40.40 17.11
C GLN A 428 -12.26 40.20 18.61
N GLN A 429 -13.20 39.33 18.95
CA GLN A 429 -13.70 39.12 20.32
C GLN A 429 -13.21 37.80 20.92
N VAL A 430 -12.44 37.01 20.16
CA VAL A 430 -11.98 35.69 20.59
C VAL A 430 -10.48 35.73 20.78
N GLN A 431 -10.03 35.35 21.98
CA GLN A 431 -8.62 35.13 22.28
C GLN A 431 -8.40 33.65 22.55
N TRP A 432 -7.60 33.01 21.69
CA TRP A 432 -7.20 31.62 21.87
C TRP A 432 -6.01 31.56 22.83
N PRO A 433 -6.03 30.69 23.86
CA PRO A 433 -4.95 30.59 24.81
C PRO A 433 -3.68 30.07 24.14
N ILE A 434 -2.52 30.59 24.56
CA ILE A 434 -1.22 30.00 24.21
C ILE A 434 -0.90 28.93 25.23
N PHE A 435 -0.54 27.74 24.77
CA PHE A 435 -0.20 26.59 25.60
C PHE A 435 1.11 25.93 25.11
N PRO A 436 1.94 25.40 26.03
CA PRO A 436 3.12 24.65 25.65
C PRO A 436 2.73 23.27 25.06
N PRO A 437 3.45 22.76 24.05
CA PRO A 437 3.24 21.39 23.56
C PRO A 437 3.45 20.34 24.67
N LYS A 438 2.70 19.25 24.63
CA LYS A 438 2.79 18.18 25.63
C LYS A 438 3.89 17.21 25.22
N PRO A 439 4.89 16.92 26.08
CA PRO A 439 5.97 16.02 25.72
C PRO A 439 5.46 14.58 25.50
N VAL A 440 6.16 13.88 24.60
CA VAL A 440 5.93 12.47 24.25
C VAL A 440 7.28 11.78 24.32
N GLU A 441 7.37 10.77 25.18
CA GLU A 441 8.62 10.02 25.43
C GLU A 441 8.74 8.84 24.47
N ASN A 442 7.65 8.09 24.28
CA ASN A 442 7.62 6.88 23.47
C ASN A 442 6.81 7.13 22.19
N TRP A 443 7.49 7.05 21.04
CA TRP A 443 6.88 7.14 19.71
C TRP A 443 6.69 5.73 19.15
N THR A 444 5.53 5.45 18.57
CA THR A 444 5.22 4.10 18.06
C THR A 444 5.41 3.99 16.55
N VAL A 445 4.95 5.00 15.82
CA VAL A 445 4.92 5.05 14.35
C VAL A 445 5.92 6.07 13.83
N LEU A 446 5.99 7.24 14.47
CA LEU A 446 6.92 8.30 14.09
C LEU A 446 8.30 8.06 14.70
N THR A 447 8.94 6.93 14.44
CA THR A 447 10.22 6.53 15.08
C THR A 447 11.46 6.95 14.30
N ASP A 448 11.38 6.95 12.97
CA ASP A 448 12.51 7.29 12.09
C ASP A 448 12.74 8.80 12.02
N LEU A 449 13.80 9.27 12.68
CA LEU A 449 14.22 10.68 12.67
C LEU A 449 14.98 11.06 11.39
N ALA A 450 15.44 10.10 10.59
CA ALA A 450 16.10 10.38 9.31
C ALA A 450 15.08 10.70 8.21
N TYR A 451 13.80 10.34 8.41
CA TYR A 451 12.72 10.68 7.51
C TYR A 451 12.41 12.19 7.53
N ASP A 452 12.55 12.83 6.37
CA ASP A 452 12.26 14.26 6.21
C ASP A 452 10.80 14.59 6.57
N GLY A 453 10.61 15.51 7.52
CA GLY A 453 9.31 15.91 8.05
C GLY A 453 8.85 15.18 9.32
N CYS A 454 9.55 14.15 9.81
CA CYS A 454 9.20 13.44 11.05
C CYS A 454 9.13 14.40 12.25
N ASP A 455 10.09 15.32 12.39
CA ASP A 455 10.10 16.32 13.46
C ASP A 455 8.85 17.22 13.44
N SER A 456 8.42 17.66 12.26
CA SER A 456 7.22 18.48 12.10
C SER A 456 5.96 17.72 12.49
N GLN A 457 5.87 16.44 12.12
CA GLN A 457 4.78 15.55 12.51
C GLN A 457 4.75 15.33 14.03
N ARG A 458 5.91 15.08 14.66
CA ARG A 458 6.04 14.96 16.12
C ARG A 458 5.64 16.25 16.84
N GLN A 459 6.09 17.40 16.37
CA GLN A 459 5.69 18.70 16.92
C GLN A 459 4.18 18.92 16.83
N PHE A 460 3.55 18.52 15.72
CA PHE A 460 2.10 18.58 15.59
C PHE A 460 1.42 17.69 16.63
N VAL A 461 1.84 16.43 16.79
CA VAL A 461 1.28 15.51 17.79
C VAL A 461 1.37 16.11 19.19
N GLN A 462 2.51 16.69 19.58
CA GLN A 462 2.68 17.33 20.88
C GLN A 462 1.76 18.54 21.09
N LYS A 463 1.55 19.37 20.05
CA LYS A 463 0.60 20.49 20.08
C LYS A 463 -0.85 19.98 20.17
N ALA A 464 -1.19 18.99 19.35
CA ALA A 464 -2.50 18.36 19.32
C ALA A 464 -2.85 17.65 20.64
N LEU A 465 -1.88 17.14 21.38
CA LEU A 465 -2.08 16.59 22.73
C LEU A 465 -2.29 17.67 23.80
N ALA A 466 -1.80 18.89 23.57
CA ALA A 466 -1.87 20.00 24.54
C ALA A 466 -3.08 20.92 24.35
N THR A 467 -3.63 21.01 23.13
CA THR A 467 -4.70 21.98 22.83
C THR A 467 -5.95 21.77 23.69
N PRO A 468 -6.54 22.83 24.28
CA PRO A 468 -7.81 22.74 24.98
C PRO A 468 -9.01 22.68 24.02
N ASP A 469 -8.80 23.01 22.75
CA ASP A 469 -9.87 23.29 21.79
C ASP A 469 -9.50 22.80 20.38
N PHE A 470 -8.70 23.53 19.60
CA PHE A 470 -8.41 23.17 18.21
C PHE A 470 -6.93 22.90 17.93
N ALA A 471 -6.64 21.92 17.07
CA ALA A 471 -5.37 21.83 16.36
C ALA A 471 -5.63 21.58 14.88
N ILE A 472 -4.83 22.17 14.00
CA ILE A 472 -4.98 22.05 12.56
C ILE A 472 -3.68 21.49 11.98
N LEU A 473 -3.77 20.35 11.29
CA LEU A 473 -2.70 19.77 10.49
C LEU A 473 -2.99 20.07 9.01
N ASP A 474 -2.23 21.01 8.46
CA ASP A 474 -2.20 21.26 7.02
C ASP A 474 -1.04 20.47 6.41
N GLY A 475 -1.34 19.55 5.50
CA GLY A 475 -0.34 18.64 4.93
C GLY A 475 -0.60 18.32 3.45
N PRO A 476 0.31 18.68 2.53
CA PRO A 476 0.25 18.30 1.11
C PRO A 476 0.10 16.77 0.86
N PRO A 477 -0.23 16.32 -0.37
CA PRO A 477 -0.22 14.90 -0.71
C PRO A 477 1.15 14.27 -0.40
N GLY A 478 1.16 13.04 0.13
CA GLY A 478 2.38 12.30 0.41
C GLY A 478 3.12 12.66 1.71
N THR A 479 2.69 13.68 2.46
CA THR A 479 3.37 14.15 3.70
C THR A 479 3.10 13.31 4.96
N GLY A 480 2.50 12.12 4.83
CA GLY A 480 2.27 11.22 5.96
C GLY A 480 1.21 11.68 6.97
N LYS A 481 0.16 12.41 6.53
CA LYS A 481 -0.97 12.82 7.40
C LYS A 481 -1.58 11.64 8.17
N THR A 482 -1.88 10.54 7.48
CA THR A 482 -2.42 9.31 8.09
C THR A 482 -1.48 8.75 9.15
N THR A 483 -0.16 8.78 8.92
CA THR A 483 0.86 8.37 9.89
C THR A 483 0.83 9.25 11.14
N THR A 484 0.65 10.56 10.96
CA THR A 484 0.54 11.53 12.06
C THR A 484 -0.76 11.35 12.85
N ILE A 485 -1.88 11.10 12.16
CA ILE A 485 -3.17 10.76 12.79
C ILE A 485 -3.02 9.50 13.63
N LEU A 486 -2.39 8.45 13.09
CA LEU A 486 -2.21 7.19 13.78
C LEU A 486 -1.40 7.34 15.07
N GLU A 487 -0.27 8.04 15.00
CA GLU A 487 0.52 8.35 16.19
C GLU A 487 -0.29 9.15 17.21
N LEU A 488 -1.05 10.17 16.77
CA LEU A 488 -1.90 10.94 17.66
C LEU A 488 -2.96 10.05 18.35
N ILE A 489 -3.62 9.14 17.63
CA ILE A 489 -4.60 8.20 18.21
C ILE A 489 -3.95 7.35 19.29
N ILE A 490 -2.76 6.78 19.03
CA ILE A 490 -2.04 5.96 20.00
C ILE A 490 -1.77 6.78 21.27
N GLN A 491 -1.24 7.99 21.12
CA GLN A 491 -0.94 8.87 22.25
C GLN A 491 -2.21 9.26 23.04
N LEU A 492 -3.35 9.44 22.39
CA LEU A 492 -4.62 9.74 23.06
C LEU A 492 -5.15 8.51 23.83
N VAL A 493 -5.13 7.34 23.20
CA VAL A 493 -5.61 6.08 23.80
C VAL A 493 -4.76 5.67 24.99
N GLU A 494 -3.43 5.81 24.92
CA GLU A 494 -2.52 5.57 26.06
C GLU A 494 -2.74 6.53 27.24
N ARG A 495 -3.53 7.58 27.05
CA ARG A 495 -3.93 8.56 28.08
C ARG A 495 -5.41 8.39 28.47
N ASP A 496 -5.99 7.22 28.22
CA ASP A 496 -7.38 6.85 28.50
C ASP A 496 -8.42 7.79 27.84
N GLN A 497 -8.04 8.45 26.74
CA GLN A 497 -8.94 9.35 26.02
C GLN A 497 -9.74 8.60 24.96
N ARG A 498 -11.05 8.84 24.91
CA ARG A 498 -11.93 8.29 23.87
C ARG A 498 -11.85 9.16 22.62
N VAL A 499 -11.45 8.54 21.51
CA VAL A 499 -11.27 9.22 20.22
C VAL A 499 -12.45 8.94 19.31
N LEU A 500 -13.00 10.00 18.73
CA LEU A 500 -13.90 9.94 17.59
C LEU A 500 -13.11 10.31 16.33
N LEU A 501 -13.01 9.41 15.36
CA LEU A 501 -12.36 9.66 14.07
C LEU A 501 -13.43 9.75 12.97
N CYS A 502 -13.50 10.90 12.31
CA CYS A 502 -14.35 11.09 11.15
C CYS A 502 -13.53 11.34 9.89
N GLY A 503 -14.03 10.84 8.76
CA GLY A 503 -13.55 11.22 7.43
C GLY A 503 -14.71 11.74 6.59
N SER A 504 -14.41 12.63 5.65
CA SER A 504 -15.36 13.04 4.60
C SER A 504 -15.70 11.88 3.64
N THR A 505 -14.80 10.89 3.53
CA THR A 505 -14.98 9.67 2.74
C THR A 505 -14.78 8.42 3.60
N HIS A 506 -15.34 7.29 3.14
CA HIS A 506 -15.11 5.99 3.76
C HIS A 506 -13.66 5.54 3.63
N ALA A 507 -13.00 5.85 2.50
CA ALA A 507 -11.62 5.49 2.22
C ALA A 507 -10.65 6.09 3.25
N ALA A 508 -10.82 7.37 3.61
CA ALA A 508 -9.99 8.01 4.65
C ALA A 508 -10.01 7.24 5.98
N ILE A 509 -11.18 6.71 6.36
CA ILE A 509 -11.36 5.92 7.58
C ILE A 509 -10.76 4.52 7.43
N ASN A 510 -10.97 3.85 6.27
CA ASN A 510 -10.39 2.53 6.00
C ASN A 510 -8.88 2.57 6.10
N ASN A 511 -8.25 3.56 5.47
CA ASN A 511 -6.79 3.71 5.46
C ASN A 511 -6.20 3.77 6.88
N VAL A 512 -6.87 4.45 7.82
CA VAL A 512 -6.41 4.50 9.22
C VAL A 512 -6.57 3.14 9.90
N LEU A 513 -7.70 2.46 9.71
CA LEU A 513 -7.98 1.15 10.31
C LEU A 513 -7.07 0.04 9.76
N GLU A 514 -6.80 0.04 8.45
CA GLU A 514 -5.85 -0.88 7.81
C GLU A 514 -4.47 -0.74 8.46
N ARG A 515 -3.98 0.50 8.61
CA ARG A 515 -2.69 0.79 9.27
C ARG A 515 -2.66 0.34 10.74
N ILE A 516 -3.77 0.44 11.47
CA ILE A 516 -3.89 -0.07 12.85
C ILE A 516 -3.68 -1.59 12.87
N SER A 517 -4.29 -2.32 11.92
CA SER A 517 -4.17 -3.78 11.80
C SER A 517 -2.74 -4.18 11.39
N GLU A 518 -2.20 -3.55 10.34
CA GLU A 518 -0.85 -3.82 9.81
C GLU A 518 0.26 -3.61 10.86
N GLN A 519 0.13 -2.58 11.70
CA GLN A 519 1.12 -2.25 12.73
C GLN A 519 0.90 -3.00 14.06
N LYS A 520 -0.03 -3.97 14.09
CA LYS A 520 -0.34 -4.79 15.28
C LYS A 520 -0.71 -3.93 16.51
N LEU A 521 -1.48 -2.86 16.30
CA LEU A 521 -1.88 -1.94 17.36
C LEU A 521 -3.17 -2.35 18.07
N LEU A 522 -3.76 -3.49 17.69
CA LEU A 522 -5.03 -4.00 18.23
C LEU A 522 -4.96 -4.43 19.70
N ASP A 523 -3.77 -4.64 20.24
CA ASP A 523 -3.57 -4.89 21.68
C ASP A 523 -3.80 -3.62 22.53
N LYS A 524 -3.76 -2.43 21.90
CA LYS A 524 -3.93 -1.12 22.55
C LYS A 524 -5.20 -0.42 22.11
N ILE A 525 -5.47 -0.44 20.80
CA ILE A 525 -6.60 0.26 20.19
C ILE A 525 -7.71 -0.75 19.94
N PHE A 526 -8.89 -0.47 20.47
CA PHE A 526 -10.10 -1.23 20.18
C PHE A 526 -11.00 -0.38 19.26
N PRO A 527 -10.82 -0.48 17.93
CA PRO A 527 -11.57 0.31 16.97
C PRO A 527 -12.99 -0.22 16.78
N LEU A 528 -13.95 0.70 16.70
CA LEU A 528 -15.35 0.43 16.36
C LEU A 528 -15.78 1.32 15.20
N ARG A 529 -15.99 0.72 14.03
CA ARG A 529 -16.40 1.42 12.81
C ARG A 529 -17.93 1.43 12.69
N ILE A 530 -18.49 2.64 12.66
CA ILE A 530 -19.91 2.89 12.46
C ILE A 530 -20.17 3.19 10.97
N GLY A 531 -21.02 2.37 10.35
CA GLY A 531 -21.39 2.54 8.94
C GLY A 531 -21.90 1.23 8.31
N ASP A 532 -22.24 1.31 7.03
CA ASP A 532 -22.65 0.15 6.21
C ASP A 532 -21.44 -0.77 5.93
N GLU A 533 -21.65 -2.08 6.04
CA GLU A 533 -20.67 -3.12 5.72
C GLU A 533 -20.14 -3.02 4.29
N ASN A 534 -21.00 -2.63 3.34
CA ASN A 534 -20.63 -2.46 1.93
C ASN A 534 -19.58 -1.36 1.71
N ARG A 535 -19.37 -0.49 2.70
CA ARG A 535 -18.38 0.58 2.66
C ARG A 535 -17.22 0.34 3.62
N ALA A 536 -17.11 -0.85 4.19
CA ALA A 536 -16.03 -1.25 5.11
C ALA A 536 -15.05 -2.25 4.45
N ILE A 537 -14.88 -2.16 3.12
CA ILE A 537 -14.01 -3.06 2.35
C ILE A 537 -12.59 -3.07 2.95
N GLY A 538 -12.09 -4.26 3.30
CA GLY A 538 -10.77 -4.46 3.89
C GLY A 538 -10.69 -4.23 5.40
N VAL A 539 -11.78 -3.76 6.01
CA VAL A 539 -11.88 -3.39 7.44
C VAL A 539 -13.20 -3.88 8.05
N GLU A 540 -13.80 -4.92 7.46
CA GLU A 540 -15.11 -5.46 7.85
C GLU A 540 -15.12 -6.01 9.28
N GLU A 541 -13.96 -6.43 9.77
CA GLU A 541 -13.75 -6.95 11.12
C GLU A 541 -13.97 -5.90 12.21
N PHE A 542 -13.81 -4.61 11.90
CA PHE A 542 -14.04 -3.50 12.83
C PHE A 542 -15.46 -2.94 12.74
N GLN A 543 -16.28 -3.40 11.80
CA GLN A 543 -17.63 -2.87 11.57
C GLN A 543 -18.56 -3.26 12.73
N TYR A 544 -19.35 -2.30 13.22
CA TYR A 544 -20.21 -2.43 14.40
C TYR A 544 -21.01 -3.74 14.48
N ASP A 545 -21.76 -4.07 13.42
CA ASP A 545 -22.61 -5.26 13.39
C ASP A 545 -21.77 -6.54 13.38
N ASN A 546 -20.60 -6.54 12.74
CA ASN A 546 -19.69 -7.68 12.71
C ASN A 546 -18.99 -7.89 14.05
N VAL A 547 -18.50 -6.82 14.68
CA VAL A 547 -17.94 -6.90 16.04
C VAL A 547 -19.01 -7.34 17.04
N LEU A 548 -20.24 -6.82 16.94
CA LEU A 548 -21.36 -7.23 17.79
C LEU A 548 -21.66 -8.73 17.65
N LYS A 549 -21.72 -9.24 16.41
CA LYS A 549 -21.89 -10.69 16.17
C LYS A 549 -20.76 -11.51 16.79
N GLN A 550 -19.52 -11.02 16.76
CA GLN A 550 -18.38 -11.70 17.40
C GLN A 550 -18.49 -11.66 18.93
N PHE A 551 -18.85 -10.52 19.52
CA PHE A 551 -19.11 -10.38 20.96
C PHE A 551 -20.19 -11.34 21.44
N GLN A 552 -21.31 -11.41 20.71
CA GLN A 552 -22.42 -12.31 21.00
C GLN A 552 -21.99 -13.78 20.91
N LYS A 553 -21.18 -14.15 19.91
CA LYS A 553 -20.60 -15.51 19.81
C LYS A 553 -19.71 -15.85 21.00
N ASN A 554 -19.03 -14.86 21.58
CA ASN A 554 -18.20 -15.02 22.77
C ASN A 554 -19.00 -14.93 24.10
N GLY A 555 -20.34 -14.94 24.03
CA GLY A 555 -21.22 -14.94 25.20
C GLY A 555 -21.53 -13.56 25.78
N ILE A 556 -21.14 -12.48 25.10
CA ILE A 556 -21.40 -11.09 25.51
C ILE A 556 -22.49 -10.50 24.62
N ASP A 557 -23.73 -10.45 25.12
CA ASP A 557 -24.87 -9.84 24.42
C ASP A 557 -25.20 -8.44 24.99
N SER A 558 -24.27 -7.49 24.80
CA SER A 558 -24.45 -6.12 25.25
C SER A 558 -23.82 -5.12 24.29
N GLU A 559 -24.68 -4.38 23.58
CA GLU A 559 -24.28 -3.27 22.70
C GLU A 559 -23.64 -2.12 23.49
N GLN A 560 -24.14 -1.86 24.70
CA GLN A 560 -23.56 -0.85 25.60
C GLN A 560 -22.12 -1.19 25.95
N LEU A 561 -21.83 -2.45 26.35
CA LEU A 561 -20.47 -2.86 26.71
C LEU A 561 -19.51 -2.77 25.52
N LEU A 562 -19.97 -3.14 24.32
CA LEU A 562 -19.20 -3.00 23.08
C LEU A 562 -18.78 -1.53 22.86
N VAL A 563 -19.74 -0.61 22.95
CA VAL A 563 -19.49 0.83 22.75
C VAL A 563 -18.62 1.40 23.87
N ASP A 564 -18.84 0.99 25.12
CA ASP A 564 -18.06 1.47 26.26
C ASP A 564 -16.59 0.99 26.20
N THR A 565 -16.34 -0.19 25.65
CA THR A 565 -14.98 -0.75 25.49
C THR A 565 -14.21 -0.06 24.35
N ALA A 566 -14.90 0.47 23.35
CA ALA A 566 -14.26 1.15 22.22
C ALA A 566 -13.58 2.45 22.65
N ASN A 567 -12.25 2.49 22.50
CA ASN A 567 -11.43 3.69 22.72
C ASN A 567 -11.24 4.51 21.44
N LEU A 568 -11.46 3.91 20.27
CA LEU A 568 -11.54 4.57 18.98
C LEU A 568 -12.87 4.22 18.32
N VAL A 569 -13.75 5.22 18.16
CA VAL A 569 -14.95 5.07 17.34
C VAL A 569 -14.74 5.84 16.05
N CYS A 570 -15.07 5.25 14.90
CA CYS A 570 -14.86 5.90 13.62
C CYS A 570 -16.06 5.76 12.68
N GLY A 571 -16.23 6.71 11.77
CA GLY A 571 -17.35 6.72 10.83
C GLY A 571 -17.38 8.02 10.03
N THR A 572 -18.15 8.09 8.96
CA THR A 572 -18.32 9.39 8.27
C THR A 572 -18.99 10.40 9.19
N THR A 573 -18.81 11.69 8.90
CA THR A 573 -19.44 12.81 9.61
C THR A 573 -20.93 12.59 9.87
N MET A 574 -21.67 12.03 8.89
CA MET A 574 -23.09 11.72 9.00
C MET A 574 -23.39 10.30 9.49
N GLY A 575 -22.54 9.34 9.13
CA GLY A 575 -22.71 7.91 9.44
C GLY A 575 -22.60 7.63 10.94
N ILE A 576 -21.74 8.38 11.63
CA ILE A 576 -21.52 8.24 13.08
C ILE A 576 -22.81 8.42 13.89
N LEU A 577 -23.77 9.19 13.38
CA LEU A 577 -25.06 9.42 14.05
C LEU A 577 -25.92 8.16 14.21
N ARG A 578 -25.58 7.05 13.55
CA ARG A 578 -26.20 5.75 13.84
C ARG A 578 -26.00 5.38 15.32
N LEU A 579 -24.79 5.58 15.86
CA LEU A 579 -24.45 5.23 17.23
C LEU A 579 -25.35 5.93 18.28
N PHE A 580 -25.77 7.16 18.00
CA PHE A 580 -26.62 7.95 18.89
C PHE A 580 -28.12 7.65 18.76
N ARG A 581 -28.52 6.82 17.78
CA ARG A 581 -29.90 6.39 17.54
C ARG A 581 -30.19 4.98 18.08
N GLU A 582 -29.17 4.21 18.42
CA GLU A 582 -29.37 2.85 18.94
C GLU A 582 -30.04 2.91 20.32
N GLU A 583 -31.23 2.32 20.44
CA GLU A 583 -32.04 2.36 21.67
C GLU A 583 -31.34 1.70 22.86
N LYS A 584 -30.45 0.75 22.58
CA LYS A 584 -29.70 -0.03 23.57
C LYS A 584 -28.35 0.58 23.95
N VAL A 585 -27.97 1.70 23.33
CA VAL A 585 -26.73 2.41 23.60
C VAL A 585 -27.07 3.77 24.19
N ASN A 586 -26.70 3.98 25.45
CA ASN A 586 -26.85 5.25 26.14
C ASN A 586 -25.53 6.02 26.14
N LEU A 587 -25.35 6.87 25.14
CA LEU A 587 -24.32 7.91 25.16
C LEU A 587 -24.92 9.19 25.74
N ASP A 588 -24.20 9.84 26.66
CA ASP A 588 -24.61 11.12 27.22
C ASP A 588 -24.83 12.13 26.07
N ARG A 589 -26.05 12.67 26.00
CA ARG A 589 -26.43 13.66 24.99
C ARG A 589 -26.25 15.09 25.51
N GLY A 590 -26.13 15.28 26.82
CA GLY A 590 -25.89 16.55 27.49
C GLY A 590 -24.41 16.89 27.60
N ILE A 591 -23.54 15.90 27.80
CA ILE A 591 -22.07 16.07 27.84
C ILE A 591 -21.45 15.31 26.66
N PRO A 592 -20.50 15.89 25.91
CA PRO A 592 -19.79 15.20 24.84
C PRO A 592 -19.13 13.89 25.30
N PRO A 593 -19.50 12.72 24.72
CA PRO A 593 -18.98 11.42 25.15
C PRO A 593 -17.55 11.12 24.66
N PHE A 594 -17.05 11.88 23.69
CA PHE A 594 -15.68 11.73 23.19
C PHE A 594 -14.80 12.85 23.71
N ASP A 595 -13.55 12.52 24.03
CA ASP A 595 -12.59 13.52 24.44
C ASP A 595 -12.10 14.30 23.23
N VAL A 596 -11.84 13.61 22.11
CA VAL A 596 -11.25 14.22 20.90
C VAL A 596 -12.00 13.79 19.66
N LEU A 597 -12.37 14.76 18.81
CA LEU A 597 -12.74 14.50 17.42
C LEU A 597 -11.52 14.73 16.53
N ILE A 598 -11.15 13.76 15.72
CA ILE A 598 -10.21 13.92 14.60
C ILE A 598 -11.03 13.89 13.30
N VAL A 599 -10.87 14.89 12.45
CA VAL A 599 -11.50 14.93 11.12
C VAL A 599 -10.42 14.86 10.05
N ASP A 600 -10.32 13.73 9.36
CA ASP A 600 -9.45 13.56 8.20
C ASP A 600 -10.14 14.06 6.92
N GLU A 601 -9.34 14.57 5.99
CA GLU A 601 -9.80 15.31 4.81
C GLU A 601 -10.82 16.41 5.12
N CYS A 602 -10.59 17.13 6.23
CA CYS A 602 -11.47 18.19 6.71
C CYS A 602 -11.60 19.35 5.72
N SER A 603 -10.64 19.56 4.82
CA SER A 603 -10.73 20.59 3.77
C SER A 603 -11.88 20.36 2.79
N LYS A 604 -12.46 19.15 2.74
CA LYS A 604 -13.65 18.81 1.93
C LYS A 604 -14.97 18.85 2.72
N THR A 605 -14.93 19.16 4.01
CA THR A 605 -16.12 19.11 4.89
C THR A 605 -16.70 20.51 5.12
N PRO A 606 -17.93 20.81 4.67
CA PRO A 606 -18.59 22.08 4.97
C PRO A 606 -18.80 22.28 6.48
N PHE A 607 -18.83 23.53 6.93
CA PHE A 607 -18.95 23.86 8.36
C PHE A 607 -20.19 23.22 9.04
N GLN A 608 -21.36 23.29 8.39
CA GLN A 608 -22.59 22.69 8.90
C GLN A 608 -22.51 21.16 9.03
N GLU A 609 -21.68 20.51 8.21
CA GLU A 609 -21.43 19.08 8.27
C GLU A 609 -20.44 18.74 9.38
N PHE A 610 -19.38 19.55 9.54
CA PHE A 610 -18.40 19.43 10.62
C PHE A 610 -19.06 19.51 12.00
N ILE A 611 -20.03 20.41 12.21
CA ILE A 611 -20.72 20.56 13.51
C ILE A 611 -21.35 19.25 13.97
N VAL A 612 -21.79 18.39 13.04
CA VAL A 612 -22.54 17.17 13.37
C VAL A 612 -21.78 16.21 14.28
N PRO A 613 -20.57 15.75 13.95
CA PRO A 613 -19.74 15.00 14.89
C PRO A 613 -19.14 15.91 15.99
N ALA A 614 -18.86 17.19 15.69
CA ALA A 614 -18.14 18.07 16.61
C ALA A 614 -18.86 18.29 17.95
N ILE A 615 -20.20 18.34 17.97
CA ILE A 615 -20.99 18.50 19.20
C ILE A 615 -20.88 17.31 20.18
N TYR A 616 -20.23 16.22 19.78
CA TYR A 616 -20.02 15.03 20.60
C TYR A 616 -18.57 14.86 21.09
N ALA A 617 -17.69 15.81 20.79
CA ALA A 617 -16.33 15.84 21.31
C ALA A 617 -16.03 17.09 22.15
N LYS A 618 -15.04 17.01 23.04
CA LYS A 618 -14.60 18.12 23.89
C LYS A 618 -13.55 19.02 23.21
N ARG A 619 -12.80 18.48 22.24
CA ARG A 619 -11.77 19.18 21.45
C ARG A 619 -11.63 18.56 20.05
N TRP A 620 -11.08 19.32 19.10
CA TRP A 620 -11.17 19.03 17.67
C TRP A 620 -9.80 19.14 16.98
N ILE A 621 -9.43 18.10 16.25
CA ILE A 621 -8.22 18.02 15.46
C ILE A 621 -8.63 17.94 14.00
N LEU A 622 -8.31 18.97 13.24
CA LEU A 622 -8.71 19.08 11.83
C LEU A 622 -7.48 18.77 10.97
N VAL A 623 -7.60 17.76 10.11
CA VAL A 623 -6.52 17.31 9.24
C VAL A 623 -6.96 17.44 7.79
N GLY A 624 -6.13 18.07 6.96
CA GLY A 624 -6.49 18.26 5.56
C GLY A 624 -5.41 18.96 4.76
N ASP A 625 -5.81 19.39 3.57
CA ASP A 625 -4.99 20.18 2.66
C ASP A 625 -5.87 21.24 2.01
N VAL A 626 -5.62 22.51 2.34
CA VAL A 626 -6.39 23.65 1.82
C VAL A 626 -6.13 23.95 0.35
N ARG A 627 -5.08 23.36 -0.23
CA ARG A 627 -4.71 23.50 -1.66
C ARG A 627 -5.30 22.39 -2.53
N GLN A 628 -5.88 21.37 -1.91
CA GLN A 628 -6.68 20.36 -2.62
C GLN A 628 -8.13 20.82 -2.78
N LEU A 629 -8.96 19.98 -3.40
CA LEU A 629 -10.36 20.28 -3.67
C LEU A 629 -11.09 20.73 -2.40
N SER A 630 -11.76 21.89 -2.50
CA SER A 630 -12.63 22.43 -1.46
C SER A 630 -13.92 21.61 -1.35
N PRO A 631 -14.73 21.79 -0.29
CA PRO A 631 -16.07 21.22 -0.24
C PRO A 631 -16.86 21.77 -1.42
N PHE A 632 -17.60 20.92 -2.13
CA PHE A 632 -18.50 21.38 -3.18
C PHE A 632 -19.66 22.14 -2.51
N THR A 633 -19.77 23.44 -2.77
CA THR A 633 -20.80 24.34 -2.19
C THR A 633 -22.04 24.46 -3.04
#